data_AF-D4GIB9-F1
#
_entry.id   AF-D4GIB9-F1
#
_cell.length_a   1.000
_cell.length_b   1.000
_cell.length_c   1.000
_cell.angle_alpha   90.00
_cell.angle_beta   90.00
_cell.angle_gamma   90.00
#
_symmetry.space_group_name_H-M   'P 1'
#
loop_
_entity.id
_entity.type
_entity.pdbx_description
1 polymer ?
#
loop_
_entity_poly.entity_id
_entity_poly.type
_entity_poly.pdbx_seq_one_letter_code
_entity_poly.pdbx_strand_id
1 'polypeptide(L)'
;MMDMYKHFSGRFIQVIESLDMYDACSNHVVNIDEYAKQQYGLKSEIYTRHYHPERESLIKYIDHLNTTDDDIILFHFSAYSEYCAEKVIDAKGLKILHYHNITPHYFFEKNTALYEMCKKGREQLKCIVNKFNFVTGDSFYNIEEIIKLGVERKKTLKLPIIIDDRKLDRLRKVHEIERNLIFVGRICENKCQHKLIEFFYNYKKTIVLISFFLVGKYDVTASYFQKIITLIDELDLKSSVILTGAVSEAELDSLYKQSSCFISFSEHEGFGVPLLEASQYQVPVLALNKAAVSETLSNSPGIFTDTQDLEIKLSSALNDNDYRKSLIDYQNFVLGKNNYNSWKEYADEFFSMIIPRENQFSSISLVICTLNRGDYLERCLDYLSKSYNNNFEVIVVNGPSTDSTNNVINRWSKKIKVFNNPIKNLSISRNIGIRESSGDLVAFIDDDAIPFFDWFDNLLDYFNGTHNYVAGAGGPTYYAGTLNFQAKDIFVDHFGTGKIDPNDQIKKDPDYKRSLLGTNSIFRRDYLLEIGGFDEEYDYFLDETDVCFRLIKKGYLINHCENAYLRHEFAQSENRSNKYGYNWYSIVKNTVYFALTHSVNNNDIIVDELESIVKRERIDYIKTGLHKGELSKEQYEQYTYDIWRGFEAGIKAAKEAPKYLIDNTIKNKDFINFNTFSVQHKPIHIVIVTKEFPPFTKSGGIGTLYYHLASELLIAGHFVTVIIQSEIENVLERGRFKLIALAKNAVNHTYLDDSVLANSILGWSTQVAIEIDALNDVHPVSVVDACLWDSEVYAFSLISKKLGIPYVLRLVTPLLVANEKNTWNMNSIDVDYLSYFEREIVNSADAVVPISESIKETFIEKYSPSPDVIYHKINAGIAYWPFYEVTQGYDKLNNYPSLSDEAILNKKKFLFLGRLELRKGIDVFLNAIEVYIKNSKDKSNAVFIIAGASSIDIESILSERFKNNKNIIYLGEVNDFDREKIYALADVVVFPSRYESFGLVPLEAFVHGKPVIASRAGAIPEVVINNNCGLLFEDGNSQELAEKMVLLNNDDELVKRLGQGAKARVKELSSYNSANKTLELYQTLFEGNKL
;
A
#
# COMPACT_ATOMS: atom_id res chain seq x y z
N MET A 1 -16.29 -25.51 -15.69
CA MET A 1 -15.46 -25.52 -14.47
C MET A 1 -14.29 -24.59 -14.75
N MET A 2 -13.88 -23.64 -13.95
CA MET A 2 -14.49 -22.81 -12.89
C MET A 2 -13.45 -21.67 -12.71
N ASP A 3 -13.87 -20.42 -12.51
CA ASP A 3 -13.03 -19.21 -12.37
C ASP A 3 -12.16 -19.25 -11.08
N MET A 4 -11.30 -20.28 -10.91
CA MET A 4 -10.68 -20.63 -9.62
C MET A 4 -9.72 -19.57 -9.08
N TYR A 5 -9.02 -18.83 -9.96
CA TYR A 5 -8.10 -17.76 -9.58
C TYR A 5 -8.49 -16.41 -10.21
N LYS A 6 -9.77 -16.18 -10.45
CA LYS A 6 -10.24 -14.91 -11.01
C LYS A 6 -10.04 -13.72 -10.07
N HIS A 7 -9.92 -13.98 -8.76
CA HIS A 7 -9.59 -12.98 -7.75
C HIS A 7 -8.11 -12.55 -7.78
N PHE A 8 -7.24 -13.30 -8.47
CA PHE A 8 -5.84 -12.93 -8.62
C PHE A 8 -5.69 -11.65 -9.45
N SER A 9 -5.06 -10.62 -8.88
CA SER A 9 -4.93 -9.30 -9.49
C SER A 9 -3.79 -9.23 -10.52
N GLY A 10 -2.73 -10.04 -10.32
CA GLY A 10 -1.54 -10.08 -11.16
C GLY A 10 -1.71 -10.86 -12.47
N ARG A 11 -0.64 -10.92 -13.26
CA ARG A 11 -0.54 -11.76 -14.46
C ARG A 11 0.36 -12.95 -14.22
N PHE A 12 0.12 -14.01 -14.99
CA PHE A 12 1.01 -15.16 -15.09
C PHE A 12 1.86 -15.04 -16.36
N ILE A 13 3.11 -14.63 -16.21
CA ILE A 13 4.01 -14.31 -17.32
C ILE A 13 4.97 -15.47 -17.53
N GLN A 14 5.06 -15.97 -18.76
CA GLN A 14 6.05 -16.96 -19.17
C GLN A 14 7.13 -16.29 -20.00
N VAL A 15 8.40 -16.59 -19.72
CA VAL A 15 9.54 -16.05 -20.47
C VAL A 15 10.40 -17.20 -21.01
N ILE A 16 10.76 -17.15 -22.29
CA ILE A 16 11.68 -18.12 -22.93
C ILE A 16 12.58 -17.39 -23.95
N GLU A 17 13.80 -17.89 -24.21
CA GLU A 17 14.72 -17.26 -25.18
C GLU A 17 14.20 -17.36 -26.62
N SER A 18 13.72 -18.53 -27.01
CA SER A 18 13.20 -18.82 -28.34
C SER A 18 11.93 -19.66 -28.23
N LEU A 19 10.89 -19.28 -28.98
CA LEU A 19 9.64 -20.01 -29.09
C LEU A 19 9.51 -20.60 -30.50
N ASP A 20 10.02 -21.82 -30.66
CA ASP A 20 10.18 -22.49 -31.95
C ASP A 20 9.09 -23.53 -32.26
N MET A 21 8.91 -23.86 -33.54
CA MET A 21 8.09 -25.00 -33.96
C MET A 21 8.85 -26.32 -33.76
N TYR A 22 8.10 -27.36 -33.37
CA TYR A 22 8.61 -28.72 -33.14
C TYR A 22 9.68 -28.84 -32.05
N ASP A 23 9.74 -27.85 -31.14
CA ASP A 23 10.57 -27.89 -29.94
C ASP A 23 9.69 -28.21 -28.72
N ALA A 24 10.13 -29.17 -27.91
CA ALA A 24 9.33 -29.66 -26.80
C ALA A 24 9.17 -28.63 -25.67
N CYS A 25 10.20 -27.83 -25.40
CA CYS A 25 10.12 -26.75 -24.41
C CYS A 25 9.12 -25.69 -24.88
N SER A 26 9.21 -25.30 -26.15
CA SER A 26 8.33 -24.32 -26.78
C SER A 26 6.87 -24.79 -26.81
N ASN A 27 6.61 -26.08 -27.05
CA ASN A 27 5.27 -26.66 -26.93
C ASN A 27 4.78 -26.63 -25.48
N HIS A 28 5.64 -26.92 -24.51
CA HIS A 28 5.26 -26.88 -23.10
C HIS A 28 4.80 -25.49 -22.65
N VAL A 29 5.51 -24.42 -23.06
CA VAL A 29 5.13 -23.01 -22.77
C VAL A 29 3.73 -22.70 -23.29
N VAL A 30 3.44 -23.08 -24.54
CA VAL A 30 2.11 -22.87 -25.14
C VAL A 30 1.04 -23.69 -24.41
N ASN A 31 1.34 -24.94 -24.08
CA ASN A 31 0.40 -25.80 -23.35
C ASN A 31 0.11 -25.27 -21.94
N ILE A 32 1.10 -24.74 -21.20
CA ILE A 32 0.89 -24.10 -19.90
C ILE A 32 0.04 -22.84 -20.06
N ASP A 33 0.31 -22.00 -21.08
CA ASP A 33 -0.47 -20.78 -21.33
C ASP A 33 -1.95 -21.10 -21.59
N GLU A 34 -2.21 -22.06 -22.48
CA GLU A 34 -3.57 -22.53 -22.77
C GLU A 34 -4.24 -23.11 -21.52
N TYR A 35 -3.53 -23.95 -20.76
CA TYR A 35 -4.07 -24.57 -19.54
C TYR A 35 -4.39 -23.52 -18.46
N ALA A 36 -3.49 -22.58 -18.21
CA ALA A 36 -3.67 -21.50 -17.24
C ALA A 36 -4.89 -20.62 -17.57
N LYS A 37 -5.07 -20.30 -18.85
CA LYS A 37 -6.23 -19.52 -19.34
C LYS A 37 -7.54 -20.31 -19.22
N GLN A 38 -7.56 -21.56 -19.71
CA GLN A 38 -8.80 -22.31 -19.85
C GLN A 38 -9.28 -22.96 -18.55
N GLN A 39 -8.36 -23.50 -17.75
CA GLN A 39 -8.72 -24.27 -16.54
C GLN A 39 -8.77 -23.40 -15.28
N TYR A 40 -7.99 -22.31 -15.23
CA TYR A 40 -7.87 -21.46 -14.04
C TYR A 40 -8.33 -20.01 -14.23
N GLY A 41 -8.60 -19.57 -15.46
CA GLY A 41 -9.04 -18.20 -15.75
C GLY A 41 -7.95 -17.13 -15.55
N LEU A 42 -6.67 -17.53 -15.55
CA LEU A 42 -5.55 -16.62 -15.32
C LEU A 42 -5.27 -15.75 -16.55
N LYS A 43 -4.87 -14.50 -16.31
CA LYS A 43 -4.30 -13.62 -17.34
C LYS A 43 -2.87 -14.04 -17.63
N SER A 44 -2.69 -14.93 -18.63
CA SER A 44 -1.37 -15.46 -19.01
C SER A 44 -0.80 -14.81 -20.28
N GLU A 45 0.51 -14.54 -20.29
CA GLU A 45 1.23 -13.90 -21.39
C GLU A 45 2.60 -14.57 -21.62
N ILE A 46 3.02 -14.67 -22.89
CA ILE A 46 4.33 -15.25 -23.25
C ILE A 46 5.23 -14.14 -23.80
N TYR A 47 6.42 -14.01 -23.21
CA TYR A 47 7.47 -13.10 -23.67
C TYR A 47 8.66 -13.90 -24.21
N THR A 48 9.15 -13.50 -25.39
CA THR A 48 10.31 -14.14 -26.01
C THR A 48 11.16 -13.15 -26.78
N ARG A 49 12.41 -13.53 -27.06
CA ARG A 49 13.31 -12.78 -27.94
C ARG A 49 13.22 -13.26 -29.38
N HIS A 50 13.16 -14.57 -29.56
CA HIS A 50 13.09 -15.22 -30.86
C HIS A 50 11.80 -16.05 -30.96
N TYR A 51 11.20 -16.12 -32.14
CA TYR A 51 10.00 -16.92 -32.36
C TYR A 51 9.91 -17.37 -33.82
N HIS A 52 9.22 -18.48 -34.02
CA HIS A 52 8.81 -18.92 -35.36
C HIS A 52 7.59 -18.09 -35.84
N PRO A 53 7.51 -17.66 -37.12
CA PRO A 53 6.41 -16.83 -37.62
C PRO A 53 5.00 -17.35 -37.31
N GLU A 54 4.79 -18.66 -37.32
CA GLU A 54 3.49 -19.27 -36.96
C GLU A 54 3.06 -19.03 -35.51
N ARG A 55 3.97 -18.60 -34.63
CA ARG A 55 3.71 -18.31 -33.21
C ARG A 55 3.64 -16.81 -32.89
N GLU A 56 3.75 -15.94 -33.90
CA GLU A 56 3.76 -14.48 -33.71
C GLU A 56 2.55 -13.98 -32.91
N SER A 57 1.37 -14.56 -33.15
CA SER A 57 0.12 -14.19 -32.47
C SER A 57 0.07 -14.52 -30.97
N LEU A 58 0.98 -15.35 -30.47
CA LEU A 58 1.00 -15.83 -29.08
C LEU A 58 1.93 -15.02 -28.17
N ILE A 59 2.81 -14.18 -28.74
CA ILE A 59 3.96 -13.64 -28.02
C ILE A 59 3.91 -12.12 -27.85
N LYS A 60 4.71 -11.66 -26.90
CA LYS A 60 5.20 -10.29 -26.77
C LYS A 60 6.72 -10.30 -26.80
N TYR A 61 7.34 -9.22 -27.27
CA TYR A 61 8.79 -9.09 -27.24
C TYR A 61 9.29 -8.82 -25.82
N ILE A 62 10.36 -9.50 -25.42
CA ILE A 62 10.98 -9.34 -24.09
C ILE A 62 11.37 -7.88 -23.76
N ASP A 63 11.66 -7.06 -24.77
CA ASP A 63 11.96 -5.63 -24.59
C ASP A 63 10.79 -4.82 -24.02
N HIS A 64 9.56 -5.33 -24.17
CA HIS A 64 8.33 -4.75 -23.64
C HIS A 64 7.89 -5.39 -22.32
N LEU A 65 8.75 -6.19 -21.68
CA LEU A 65 8.45 -6.75 -20.37
C LEU A 65 8.41 -5.62 -19.34
N ASN A 66 7.20 -5.32 -18.86
CA ASN A 66 6.95 -4.41 -17.76
C ASN A 66 6.11 -5.15 -16.73
N THR A 67 6.57 -5.22 -15.49
CA THR A 67 6.00 -6.07 -14.44
C THR A 67 5.66 -5.27 -13.18
N THR A 68 4.69 -5.77 -12.42
CA THR A 68 4.27 -5.23 -11.11
C THR A 68 4.69 -6.18 -9.98
N ASP A 69 4.50 -5.75 -8.74
CA ASP A 69 4.83 -6.56 -7.56
C ASP A 69 3.91 -7.79 -7.38
N ASP A 70 2.75 -7.82 -8.06
CA ASP A 70 1.78 -8.91 -7.97
C ASP A 70 1.91 -9.92 -9.12
N ASP A 71 2.70 -9.64 -10.15
CA ASP A 71 2.92 -10.56 -11.27
C ASP A 71 3.72 -11.80 -10.84
N ILE A 72 3.44 -12.94 -11.49
CA ILE A 72 4.22 -14.18 -11.38
C ILE A 72 4.96 -14.40 -12.69
N ILE A 73 6.26 -14.63 -12.63
CA ILE A 73 7.11 -14.81 -13.82
C ILE A 73 7.73 -16.20 -13.80
N LEU A 74 7.31 -17.05 -14.74
CA LEU A 74 7.88 -18.37 -14.99
C LEU A 74 8.91 -18.29 -16.13
N PHE A 75 10.19 -18.37 -15.80
CA PHE A 75 11.27 -18.34 -16.77
C PHE A 75 11.71 -19.75 -17.17
N HIS A 76 11.45 -20.12 -18.41
CA HIS A 76 11.81 -21.41 -18.98
C HIS A 76 13.28 -21.40 -19.42
N PHE A 77 14.11 -22.16 -18.71
CA PHE A 77 15.54 -22.21 -18.94
C PHE A 77 15.98 -23.59 -19.47
N SER A 78 16.28 -23.63 -20.77
CA SER A 78 16.66 -24.84 -21.53
C SER A 78 18.00 -24.72 -22.25
N ALA A 79 18.59 -23.51 -22.30
CA ALA A 79 19.87 -23.21 -22.93
C ALA A 79 20.41 -21.86 -22.40
N TYR A 80 21.59 -21.45 -22.89
CA TYR A 80 22.12 -20.11 -22.62
C TYR A 80 21.14 -19.03 -23.09
N SER A 81 20.78 -18.11 -22.18
CA SER A 81 19.77 -17.08 -22.38
C SER A 81 20.15 -15.84 -21.57
N GLU A 82 21.17 -15.11 -22.03
CA GLU A 82 21.71 -13.96 -21.29
C GLU A 82 20.68 -12.83 -21.16
N TYR A 83 20.09 -12.45 -22.30
CA TYR A 83 19.23 -11.28 -22.38
C TYR A 83 17.90 -11.47 -21.63
N CYS A 84 17.20 -12.60 -21.85
CA CYS A 84 15.96 -12.86 -21.13
C CYS A 84 16.20 -13.10 -19.63
N ALA A 85 17.29 -13.77 -19.24
CA ALA A 85 17.60 -13.96 -17.82
C ALA A 85 17.85 -12.63 -17.10
N GLU A 86 18.61 -11.70 -17.69
CA GLU A 86 18.84 -10.37 -17.13
C GLU A 86 17.51 -9.62 -16.93
N LYS A 87 16.65 -9.59 -17.96
CA LYS A 87 15.33 -8.95 -17.90
C LYS A 87 14.42 -9.56 -16.82
N VAL A 88 14.44 -10.88 -16.64
CA VAL A 88 13.66 -11.55 -15.60
C VAL A 88 14.23 -11.27 -14.22
N ILE A 89 15.56 -11.30 -14.04
CA ILE A 89 16.19 -11.02 -12.75
C ILE A 89 15.83 -9.61 -12.26
N ASP A 90 15.81 -8.63 -13.17
CA ASP A 90 15.48 -7.23 -12.88
C ASP A 90 13.96 -6.96 -12.79
N ALA A 91 13.12 -7.92 -13.14
CA ALA A 91 11.68 -7.78 -13.07
C ALA A 91 11.15 -7.78 -11.62
N LYS A 92 10.05 -7.04 -11.41
CA LYS A 92 9.23 -7.05 -10.19
C LYS A 92 8.34 -8.29 -10.16
N GLY A 93 7.85 -8.64 -8.97
CA GLY A 93 6.96 -9.79 -8.75
C GLY A 93 7.68 -11.10 -8.40
N LEU A 94 6.91 -12.18 -8.34
CA LEU A 94 7.38 -13.52 -7.96
C LEU A 94 8.12 -14.19 -9.12
N LYS A 95 9.42 -14.46 -8.94
CA LYS A 95 10.27 -15.06 -9.98
C LYS A 95 10.46 -16.54 -9.75
N ILE A 96 10.07 -17.33 -10.75
CA ILE A 96 10.15 -18.79 -10.75
C ILE A 96 11.00 -19.24 -11.94
N LEU A 97 12.05 -20.01 -11.67
CA LEU A 97 12.84 -20.65 -12.73
C LEU A 97 12.21 -22.01 -13.06
N HIS A 98 11.92 -22.29 -14.32
CA HIS A 98 11.51 -23.61 -14.79
C HIS A 98 12.62 -24.25 -15.61
N TYR A 99 13.30 -25.24 -15.04
CA TYR A 99 14.50 -25.84 -15.61
C TYR A 99 14.19 -27.08 -16.45
N HIS A 100 14.49 -27.00 -17.75
CA HIS A 100 14.26 -28.02 -18.79
C HIS A 100 15.47 -28.89 -19.09
N ASN A 101 16.50 -28.82 -18.25
CA ASN A 101 17.79 -29.51 -18.41
C ASN A 101 18.71 -28.94 -19.51
N ILE A 102 20.02 -28.86 -19.22
CA ILE A 102 21.06 -28.55 -20.22
C ILE A 102 22.07 -29.68 -20.27
N THR A 103 22.26 -30.25 -21.46
CA THR A 103 23.23 -31.35 -21.66
C THR A 103 24.65 -30.91 -21.28
N PRO A 104 25.39 -31.68 -20.46
CA PRO A 104 26.75 -31.35 -20.11
C PRO A 104 27.65 -31.19 -21.34
N HIS A 105 28.42 -30.10 -21.38
CA HIS A 105 29.25 -29.75 -22.52
C HIS A 105 30.26 -30.85 -22.90
N TYR A 106 30.73 -31.66 -21.94
CA TYR A 106 31.68 -32.74 -22.20
C TYR A 106 31.15 -33.88 -23.09
N PHE A 107 29.85 -33.92 -23.41
CA PHE A 107 29.32 -34.83 -24.42
C PHE A 107 29.65 -34.39 -25.85
N PHE A 108 29.96 -33.10 -26.06
CA PHE A 108 30.22 -32.52 -27.38
C PHE A 108 31.72 -32.26 -27.58
N GLU A 109 32.15 -32.19 -28.85
CA GLU A 109 33.54 -31.84 -29.16
C GLU A 109 33.87 -30.38 -28.79
N LYS A 110 35.04 -30.14 -28.17
CA LYS A 110 35.45 -28.85 -27.56
C LYS A 110 35.35 -27.62 -28.46
N ASN A 111 35.40 -27.78 -29.78
CA ASN A 111 35.41 -26.67 -30.74
C ASN A 111 34.06 -26.47 -31.44
N THR A 112 32.99 -27.13 -30.97
CA THR A 112 31.65 -27.02 -31.56
C THR A 112 30.83 -25.93 -30.89
N ALA A 113 29.88 -25.34 -31.63
CA ALA A 113 28.94 -24.36 -31.08
C ALA A 113 28.12 -24.95 -29.92
N LEU A 114 27.73 -26.23 -30.00
CA LEU A 114 26.97 -26.92 -28.94
C LEU A 114 27.77 -27.07 -27.65
N TYR A 115 29.07 -27.39 -27.73
CA TYR A 115 29.95 -27.44 -26.56
C TYR A 115 29.96 -26.09 -25.83
N GLU A 116 30.23 -25.00 -26.56
CA GLU A 116 30.31 -23.66 -26.00
C GLU A 116 28.96 -23.19 -25.44
N MET A 117 27.85 -23.39 -26.16
CA MET A 117 26.51 -23.01 -25.68
C MET A 117 26.09 -23.78 -24.43
N CYS A 118 26.34 -25.09 -24.38
CA CYS A 118 26.00 -25.91 -23.21
C CYS A 118 26.88 -25.56 -22.01
N LYS A 119 28.16 -25.26 -22.23
CA LYS A 119 29.06 -24.81 -21.18
C LYS A 119 28.58 -23.48 -20.59
N LYS A 120 28.35 -22.49 -21.45
CA LYS A 120 27.82 -21.18 -21.06
C LYS A 120 26.47 -21.27 -20.36
N GLY A 121 25.53 -22.07 -20.87
CA GLY A 121 24.21 -22.21 -20.26
C GLY A 121 24.26 -22.82 -18.85
N ARG A 122 25.13 -23.81 -18.62
CA ARG A 122 25.31 -24.42 -17.29
C ARG A 122 26.07 -23.51 -16.33
N GLU A 123 27.07 -22.77 -16.82
CA GLU A 123 27.75 -21.72 -16.04
C GLU A 123 26.76 -20.62 -15.65
N GLN A 124 25.90 -20.19 -16.59
CA GLN A 124 24.85 -19.22 -16.34
C GLN A 124 23.84 -19.73 -15.30
N LEU A 125 23.34 -20.97 -15.41
CA LEU A 125 22.43 -21.57 -14.42
C LEU A 125 22.99 -21.46 -13.00
N LYS A 126 24.26 -21.83 -12.82
CA LYS A 126 24.96 -21.74 -11.53
C LYS A 126 24.98 -20.31 -10.98
N CYS A 127 25.11 -19.30 -11.85
CA CYS A 127 25.14 -17.90 -11.46
C CYS A 127 23.75 -17.32 -11.12
N ILE A 128 22.69 -17.78 -11.81
CA ILE A 128 21.36 -17.16 -11.72
C ILE A 128 20.37 -17.89 -10.81
N VAL A 129 20.56 -19.19 -10.52
CA VAL A 129 19.54 -20.01 -9.84
C VAL A 129 19.10 -19.44 -8.48
N ASN A 130 20.01 -18.82 -7.72
CA ASN A 130 19.73 -18.21 -6.42
C ASN A 130 19.08 -16.82 -6.51
N LYS A 131 18.83 -16.31 -7.72
CA LYS A 131 18.10 -15.04 -7.96
C LYS A 131 16.59 -15.24 -8.10
N PHE A 132 16.13 -16.50 -8.11
CA PHE A 132 14.72 -16.87 -8.19
C PHE A 132 14.18 -17.25 -6.80
N ASN A 133 12.91 -16.92 -6.54
CA ASN A 133 12.26 -17.23 -5.27
C ASN A 133 11.95 -18.73 -5.14
N PHE A 134 11.68 -19.37 -6.29
CA PHE A 134 11.26 -20.76 -6.40
C PHE A 134 11.80 -21.38 -7.70
N VAL A 135 12.05 -22.68 -7.71
CA VAL A 135 12.55 -23.39 -8.91
C VAL A 135 11.69 -24.62 -9.18
N THR A 136 11.22 -24.76 -10.41
CA THR A 136 10.58 -25.97 -10.90
C THR A 136 11.46 -26.69 -11.90
N GLY A 137 11.23 -27.99 -12.09
CA GLY A 137 11.93 -28.78 -13.09
C GLY A 137 11.03 -29.87 -13.65
N ASP A 138 11.28 -30.26 -14.90
CA ASP A 138 10.49 -31.28 -15.62
C ASP A 138 10.52 -32.68 -14.95
N SER A 139 11.56 -32.96 -14.18
CA SER A 139 11.88 -34.27 -13.62
C SER A 139 12.56 -34.14 -12.25
N PHE A 140 12.51 -35.20 -11.44
CA PHE A 140 13.30 -35.26 -10.21
C PHE A 140 14.80 -35.26 -10.50
N TYR A 141 15.24 -35.81 -11.64
CA TYR A 141 16.63 -35.70 -12.09
C TYR A 141 17.10 -34.24 -12.18
N ASN A 142 16.28 -33.37 -12.78
CA ASN A 142 16.56 -31.93 -12.86
C ASN A 142 16.54 -31.27 -11.48
N ILE A 143 15.57 -31.61 -10.63
CA ILE A 143 15.49 -31.06 -9.28
C ILE A 143 16.73 -31.42 -8.45
N GLU A 144 17.23 -32.65 -8.53
CA GLU A 144 18.47 -33.05 -7.83
C GLU A 144 19.70 -32.28 -8.33
N GLU A 145 19.73 -31.90 -9.61
CA GLU A 145 20.77 -31.01 -10.13
C GLU A 145 20.68 -29.61 -9.50
N ILE A 146 19.48 -29.04 -9.44
CA ILE A 146 19.22 -27.73 -8.82
C ILE A 146 19.59 -27.73 -7.32
N ILE A 147 19.27 -28.81 -6.60
CA ILE A 147 19.64 -28.97 -5.18
C ILE A 147 21.16 -29.04 -5.01
N LYS A 148 21.89 -29.72 -5.90
CA LYS A 148 23.36 -29.74 -5.90
C LYS A 148 23.99 -28.37 -6.17
N LEU A 149 23.26 -27.45 -6.79
CA LEU A 149 23.67 -26.06 -6.97
C LEU A 149 23.40 -25.17 -5.73
N GLY A 150 22.79 -25.72 -4.68
CA GLY A 150 22.61 -25.06 -3.39
C GLY A 150 21.19 -24.59 -3.09
N VAL A 151 20.20 -24.87 -3.95
CA VAL A 151 18.80 -24.53 -3.70
C VAL A 151 18.20 -25.49 -2.68
N GLU A 152 17.47 -24.95 -1.69
CA GLU A 152 16.78 -25.75 -0.70
C GLU A 152 15.66 -26.58 -1.32
N ARG A 153 15.54 -27.86 -0.94
CA ARG A 153 14.50 -28.77 -1.46
C ARG A 153 13.07 -28.23 -1.30
N LYS A 154 12.78 -27.50 -0.21
CA LYS A 154 11.47 -26.89 0.03
C LYS A 154 11.10 -25.77 -0.96
N LYS A 155 12.09 -25.24 -1.70
CA LYS A 155 11.93 -24.24 -2.76
C LYS A 155 11.93 -24.85 -4.15
N THR A 156 11.75 -26.18 -4.23
CA THR A 156 11.74 -26.92 -5.48
C THR A 156 10.45 -27.70 -5.66
N LEU A 157 9.94 -27.76 -6.89
CA LEU A 157 8.79 -28.59 -7.26
C LEU A 157 8.96 -29.21 -8.63
N LYS A 158 8.56 -30.48 -8.78
CA LYS A 158 8.48 -31.11 -10.09
C LYS A 158 7.26 -30.59 -10.85
N LEU A 159 7.49 -30.03 -12.04
CA LEU A 159 6.44 -29.60 -12.97
C LEU A 159 6.74 -30.25 -14.33
N PRO A 160 6.17 -31.42 -14.65
CA PRO A 160 6.52 -32.17 -15.85
C PRO A 160 5.99 -31.53 -17.13
N ILE A 161 6.62 -31.85 -18.26
CA ILE A 161 6.19 -31.41 -19.59
C ILE A 161 4.82 -32.00 -19.93
N ILE A 162 3.89 -31.14 -20.36
CA ILE A 162 2.55 -31.53 -20.85
C ILE A 162 2.70 -32.14 -22.24
N ILE A 163 2.31 -33.42 -22.38
CA ILE A 163 2.15 -34.06 -23.68
C ILE A 163 0.71 -33.85 -24.17
N ASP A 164 0.55 -33.25 -25.35
CA ASP A 164 -0.75 -32.96 -25.96
C ASP A 164 -1.49 -34.27 -26.31
N ASP A 165 -2.60 -34.53 -25.64
CA ASP A 165 -3.45 -35.72 -25.83
C ASP A 165 -4.54 -35.51 -26.89
N ARG A 166 -4.70 -34.31 -27.44
CA ARG A 166 -5.70 -33.97 -28.47
C ARG A 166 -5.47 -34.70 -29.81
N LYS A 167 -4.39 -35.47 -29.92
CA LYS A 167 -4.04 -36.29 -31.10
C LYS A 167 -4.33 -37.79 -30.92
N LEU A 168 -4.79 -38.23 -29.74
CA LEU A 168 -5.09 -39.64 -29.47
C LEU A 168 -6.25 -40.18 -30.34
N ASP A 169 -7.14 -39.31 -30.84
CA ASP A 169 -8.23 -39.70 -31.75
C ASP A 169 -7.75 -40.16 -33.14
N ARG A 170 -6.46 -39.98 -33.48
CA ARG A 170 -5.86 -40.33 -34.78
C ARG A 170 -5.00 -41.60 -34.75
N LEU A 171 -5.16 -42.44 -33.73
CA LEU A 171 -4.26 -43.57 -33.49
C LEU A 171 -4.67 -44.86 -34.22
N ARG A 172 -3.67 -45.48 -34.83
CA ARG A 172 -3.74 -46.73 -35.61
C ARG A 172 -3.88 -47.92 -34.65
N LYS A 173 -4.81 -48.84 -34.88
CA LYS A 173 -4.61 -50.25 -34.49
C LYS A 173 -3.66 -50.86 -35.53
N VAL A 174 -2.39 -51.03 -35.19
CA VAL A 174 -1.41 -51.63 -36.11
C VAL A 174 -1.77 -53.11 -36.28
N HIS A 175 -2.31 -53.48 -37.44
CA HIS A 175 -2.67 -54.87 -37.78
C HIS A 175 -1.58 -55.61 -38.58
N GLU A 176 -0.64 -54.89 -39.21
CA GLU A 176 0.53 -55.47 -39.88
C GLU A 176 1.78 -54.66 -39.52
N ILE A 177 2.82 -55.36 -39.08
CA ILE A 177 4.06 -54.79 -38.55
C ILE A 177 5.10 -54.74 -39.67
N GLU A 178 5.24 -53.59 -40.35
CA GLU A 178 6.45 -53.32 -41.12
C GLU A 178 7.62 -53.18 -40.14
N ARG A 179 8.63 -54.05 -40.25
CA ARG A 179 9.78 -54.14 -39.32
C ARG A 179 10.76 -52.96 -39.46
N ASN A 180 10.26 -51.75 -39.29
CA ASN A 180 11.02 -50.51 -39.25
C ASN A 180 11.34 -50.11 -37.81
N LEU A 181 12.52 -49.55 -37.59
CA LEU A 181 12.91 -48.91 -36.33
C LEU A 181 12.85 -47.39 -36.48
N ILE A 182 12.66 -46.67 -35.37
CA ILE A 182 12.70 -45.21 -35.38
C ILE A 182 13.45 -44.66 -34.16
N PHE A 183 14.20 -43.60 -34.40
CA PHE A 183 14.73 -42.69 -33.39
C PHE A 183 14.31 -41.28 -33.78
N VAL A 184 13.82 -40.51 -32.81
CA VAL A 184 13.43 -39.11 -33.01
C VAL A 184 14.24 -38.23 -32.06
N GLY A 185 14.96 -37.27 -32.62
CA GLY A 185 15.79 -36.33 -31.89
C GLY A 185 16.91 -35.76 -32.75
N ARG A 186 17.53 -34.66 -32.28
CA ARG A 186 18.68 -34.05 -32.96
C ARG A 186 19.80 -35.07 -33.18
N ILE A 187 20.45 -35.04 -34.35
CA ILE A 187 21.63 -35.87 -34.61
C ILE A 187 22.86 -35.23 -33.96
N CYS A 188 23.20 -35.69 -32.75
CA CYS A 188 24.31 -35.18 -31.94
C CYS A 188 24.84 -36.23 -30.97
N GLU A 189 26.04 -35.99 -30.44
CA GLU A 189 26.92 -36.93 -29.76
C GLU A 189 26.25 -37.61 -28.56
N ASN A 190 25.58 -36.84 -27.69
CA ASN A 190 24.90 -37.35 -26.50
C ASN A 190 23.73 -38.30 -26.81
N LYS A 191 23.20 -38.28 -28.04
CA LYS A 191 22.10 -39.15 -28.48
C LYS A 191 22.58 -40.49 -29.04
N CYS A 192 23.90 -40.63 -29.26
CA CYS A 192 24.54 -41.91 -29.58
C CYS A 192 23.99 -42.67 -30.81
N GLN A 193 23.52 -41.97 -31.84
CA GLN A 193 23.05 -42.59 -33.09
C GLN A 193 24.08 -43.49 -33.77
N HIS A 194 25.39 -43.23 -33.62
CA HIS A 194 26.45 -44.11 -34.12
C HIS A 194 26.34 -45.53 -33.53
N LYS A 195 26.10 -45.63 -32.20
CA LYS A 195 25.86 -46.92 -31.52
C LYS A 195 24.58 -47.59 -32.01
N LEU A 196 23.53 -46.80 -32.30
CA LEU A 196 22.29 -47.31 -32.88
C LEU A 196 22.49 -47.89 -34.28
N ILE A 197 23.30 -47.24 -35.13
CA ILE A 197 23.63 -47.71 -36.48
C ILE A 197 24.48 -48.98 -36.42
N GLU A 198 25.51 -49.01 -35.57
CA GLU A 198 26.34 -50.21 -35.34
C GLU A 198 25.50 -51.38 -34.82
N PHE A 199 24.60 -51.12 -33.87
CA PHE A 199 23.65 -52.11 -33.37
C PHE A 199 22.72 -52.61 -34.47
N PHE A 200 22.11 -51.69 -35.25
CA PHE A 200 21.21 -52.04 -36.35
C PHE A 200 21.92 -52.88 -37.42
N TYR A 201 23.16 -52.53 -37.79
CA TYR A 201 23.98 -53.31 -38.72
C TYR A 201 24.16 -54.75 -38.27
N ASN A 202 24.51 -54.96 -37.00
CA ASN A 202 24.76 -56.29 -36.45
C ASN A 202 23.45 -57.08 -36.31
N TYR A 203 22.40 -56.44 -35.82
CA TYR A 203 21.11 -57.08 -35.58
C TYR A 203 20.34 -57.42 -36.87
N LYS A 204 20.50 -56.62 -37.93
CA LYS A 204 19.92 -56.90 -39.26
C LYS A 204 20.49 -58.17 -39.92
N LYS A 205 21.66 -58.65 -39.48
CA LYS A 205 22.24 -59.92 -39.96
C LYS A 205 21.47 -61.14 -39.46
N THR A 206 20.82 -61.03 -38.30
CA THR A 206 20.12 -62.13 -37.64
C THR A 206 18.61 -62.05 -37.82
N ILE A 207 18.04 -60.87 -38.11
CA ILE A 207 16.60 -60.63 -38.25
C ILE A 207 16.30 -59.74 -39.47
N VAL A 208 15.21 -60.06 -40.18
CA VAL A 208 14.70 -59.21 -41.28
C VAL A 208 14.16 -57.89 -40.71
N LEU A 209 14.94 -56.81 -40.82
CA LEU A 209 14.53 -55.43 -40.62
C LEU A 209 14.51 -54.68 -41.96
N ILE A 210 13.49 -53.84 -42.17
CA ILE A 210 13.28 -53.10 -43.42
C ILE A 210 14.14 -51.82 -43.38
N SER A 211 13.69 -50.81 -42.62
CA SER A 211 14.35 -49.51 -42.52
C SER A 211 14.57 -49.08 -41.07
N PHE A 212 15.54 -48.19 -40.85
CA PHE A 212 15.73 -47.46 -39.61
C PHE A 212 15.66 -45.97 -39.88
N PHE A 213 14.61 -45.33 -39.39
CA PHE A 213 14.40 -43.89 -39.51
C PHE A 213 15.13 -43.15 -38.40
N LEU A 214 16.08 -42.29 -38.78
CA LEU A 214 16.75 -41.34 -37.90
C LEU A 214 16.18 -39.96 -38.19
N VAL A 215 15.23 -39.54 -37.35
CA VAL A 215 14.40 -38.36 -37.57
C VAL A 215 14.85 -37.21 -36.67
N GLY A 216 15.13 -36.05 -37.26
CA GLY A 216 15.47 -34.85 -36.50
C GLY A 216 16.47 -33.93 -37.20
N LYS A 217 16.57 -32.71 -36.68
CA LYS A 217 17.51 -31.69 -37.18
C LYS A 217 18.96 -32.17 -37.04
N TYR A 218 19.77 -31.86 -38.04
CA TYR A 218 21.22 -32.08 -38.04
C TYR A 218 21.93 -30.91 -38.71
N ASP A 219 23.19 -30.71 -38.33
CA ASP A 219 24.08 -29.76 -38.98
C ASP A 219 25.02 -30.54 -39.90
N VAL A 220 24.92 -30.28 -41.21
CA VAL A 220 25.76 -30.96 -42.21
C VAL A 220 27.24 -30.65 -42.05
N THR A 221 27.60 -29.57 -41.35
CA THR A 221 28.99 -29.20 -41.09
C THR A 221 29.55 -29.83 -39.82
N ALA A 222 28.69 -30.40 -38.96
CA ALA A 222 29.12 -31.02 -37.70
C ALA A 222 29.93 -32.29 -37.96
N SER A 223 31.07 -32.42 -37.27
CA SER A 223 31.95 -33.61 -37.30
C SER A 223 31.19 -34.89 -36.97
N TYR A 224 30.30 -34.84 -35.98
CA TYR A 224 29.48 -35.98 -35.61
C TYR A 224 28.50 -36.41 -36.71
N PHE A 225 27.86 -35.46 -37.41
CA PHE A 225 27.00 -35.80 -38.55
C PHE A 225 27.80 -36.44 -39.69
N GLN A 226 28.98 -35.89 -39.99
CA GLN A 226 29.89 -36.48 -40.97
C GLN A 226 30.29 -37.91 -40.58
N LYS A 227 30.60 -38.15 -39.30
CA LYS A 227 30.86 -39.50 -38.76
C LYS A 227 29.67 -40.44 -38.96
N ILE A 228 28.44 -39.98 -38.76
CA ILE A 228 27.23 -40.77 -38.99
C ILE A 228 27.10 -41.16 -40.47
N ILE A 229 27.29 -40.22 -41.39
CA ILE A 229 27.25 -40.49 -42.83
C ILE A 229 28.35 -41.46 -43.24
N THR A 230 29.59 -41.22 -42.82
CA THR A 230 30.72 -42.13 -43.09
C THR A 230 30.44 -43.54 -42.57
N LEU A 231 29.88 -43.68 -41.37
CA LEU A 231 29.53 -44.96 -40.80
C LEU A 231 28.43 -45.69 -41.60
N ILE A 232 27.40 -44.97 -42.05
CA ILE A 232 26.34 -45.53 -42.92
C ILE A 232 26.93 -46.03 -44.25
N ASP A 233 27.88 -45.28 -44.81
CA ASP A 233 28.57 -45.61 -46.05
C ASP A 233 29.49 -46.82 -45.90
N GLU A 234 30.32 -46.85 -44.85
CA GLU A 234 31.26 -47.95 -44.56
C GLU A 234 30.55 -49.28 -44.27
N LEU A 235 29.35 -49.22 -43.68
CA LEU A 235 28.53 -50.40 -43.36
C LEU A 235 27.54 -50.79 -44.47
N ASP A 236 27.55 -50.09 -45.62
CA ASP A 236 26.65 -50.30 -46.76
C ASP A 236 25.14 -50.24 -46.39
N LEU A 237 24.78 -49.25 -45.57
CA LEU A 237 23.43 -49.10 -45.01
C LEU A 237 22.56 -48.02 -45.69
N LYS A 238 23.02 -47.40 -46.78
CA LYS A 238 22.31 -46.30 -47.47
C LYS A 238 20.87 -46.62 -47.85
N SER A 239 20.58 -47.87 -48.20
CA SER A 239 19.24 -48.33 -48.58
C SER A 239 18.32 -48.62 -47.39
N SER A 240 18.87 -48.64 -46.17
CA SER A 240 18.23 -49.19 -44.97
C SER A 240 18.20 -48.22 -43.78
N VAL A 241 19.11 -47.23 -43.71
CA VAL A 241 19.09 -46.17 -42.70
C VAL A 241 18.70 -44.86 -43.38
N ILE A 242 17.58 -44.28 -42.97
CA ILE A 242 16.97 -43.12 -43.60
C ILE A 242 17.10 -41.92 -42.65
N LEU A 243 17.94 -40.95 -43.05
CA LEU A 243 18.07 -39.66 -42.38
C LEU A 243 17.06 -38.69 -43.00
N THR A 244 16.02 -38.33 -42.26
CA THR A 244 14.91 -37.52 -42.81
C THR A 244 15.16 -36.02 -42.69
N GLY A 245 15.99 -35.60 -41.73
CA GLY A 245 16.09 -34.20 -41.32
C GLY A 245 14.90 -33.76 -40.48
N ALA A 246 14.66 -32.44 -40.43
CA ALA A 246 13.42 -31.91 -39.85
C ALA A 246 12.24 -32.27 -40.74
N VAL A 247 11.19 -32.82 -40.15
CA VAL A 247 9.97 -33.24 -40.84
C VAL A 247 8.78 -32.46 -40.27
N SER A 248 7.74 -32.29 -41.09
CA SER A 248 6.46 -31.77 -40.63
C SER A 248 5.78 -32.75 -39.66
N GLU A 249 4.79 -32.25 -38.91
CA GLU A 249 4.02 -33.09 -37.99
C GLU A 249 3.33 -34.25 -38.71
N ALA A 250 2.74 -34.01 -39.87
CA ALA A 250 2.06 -35.06 -40.65
C ALA A 250 3.03 -36.15 -41.15
N GLU A 251 4.27 -35.77 -41.48
CA GLU A 251 5.31 -36.73 -41.85
C GLU A 251 5.80 -37.52 -40.63
N LEU A 252 6.00 -36.87 -39.49
CA LEU A 252 6.37 -37.54 -38.23
C LEU A 252 5.31 -38.56 -37.80
N ASP A 253 4.03 -38.19 -37.88
CA ASP A 253 2.89 -39.09 -37.62
C ASP A 253 2.94 -40.33 -38.52
N SER A 254 3.26 -40.14 -39.80
CA SER A 254 3.39 -41.24 -40.76
C SER A 254 4.55 -42.17 -40.41
N LEU A 255 5.70 -41.60 -40.03
CA LEU A 255 6.90 -42.37 -39.64
C LEU A 255 6.67 -43.18 -38.37
N TYR A 256 6.04 -42.60 -37.34
CA TYR A 256 5.66 -43.36 -36.16
C TYR A 256 4.69 -44.50 -36.51
N LYS A 257 3.67 -44.24 -37.34
CA LYS A 257 2.70 -45.26 -37.78
C LYS A 257 3.33 -46.42 -38.55
N GLN A 258 4.43 -46.18 -39.28
CA GLN A 258 5.17 -47.20 -40.04
C GLN A 258 6.23 -47.93 -39.21
N SER A 259 6.44 -47.55 -37.94
CA SER A 259 7.51 -48.07 -37.11
C SER A 259 7.06 -49.17 -36.16
N SER A 260 7.89 -50.19 -35.99
CA SER A 260 7.66 -51.34 -35.11
C SER A 260 8.15 -51.14 -33.68
N CYS A 261 9.18 -50.33 -33.51
CA CYS A 261 9.83 -50.06 -32.23
C CYS A 261 10.58 -48.73 -32.30
N PHE A 262 10.46 -47.92 -31.25
CA PHE A 262 11.28 -46.74 -31.03
C PHE A 262 12.47 -47.14 -30.16
N ILE A 263 13.69 -46.71 -30.53
CA ILE A 263 14.91 -47.02 -29.77
C ILE A 263 15.72 -45.75 -29.52
N SER A 264 16.08 -45.50 -28.26
CA SER A 264 16.98 -44.41 -27.87
C SER A 264 18.18 -44.94 -27.07
N PHE A 265 19.39 -44.66 -27.59
CA PHE A 265 20.66 -44.94 -26.90
C PHE A 265 21.20 -43.68 -26.20
N SER A 266 20.36 -42.67 -26.00
CA SER A 266 20.80 -41.37 -25.50
C SER A 266 21.39 -41.48 -24.10
N GLU A 267 22.61 -40.98 -23.94
CA GLU A 267 23.33 -41.00 -22.65
C GLU A 267 22.87 -39.86 -21.73
N HIS A 268 22.10 -38.92 -22.26
CA HIS A 268 21.56 -37.79 -21.51
C HIS A 268 20.21 -37.30 -22.07
N GLU A 269 19.18 -37.37 -21.21
CA GLU A 269 17.81 -36.89 -21.45
C GLU A 269 17.30 -36.15 -20.21
N GLY A 270 16.81 -34.92 -20.38
CA GLY A 270 16.20 -34.12 -19.30
C GLY A 270 14.82 -34.64 -18.90
N PHE A 271 13.92 -34.79 -19.88
CA PHE A 271 12.62 -35.45 -19.71
C PHE A 271 12.35 -36.54 -20.74
N GLY A 272 12.97 -36.51 -21.93
CA GLY A 272 12.78 -37.55 -22.94
C GLY A 272 11.42 -37.52 -23.66
N VAL A 273 10.95 -36.35 -24.10
CA VAL A 273 9.65 -36.16 -24.77
C VAL A 273 9.40 -37.13 -25.95
N PRO A 274 10.36 -37.43 -26.84
CA PRO A 274 10.15 -38.41 -27.92
C PRO A 274 9.77 -39.82 -27.43
N LEU A 275 10.15 -40.20 -26.21
CA LEU A 275 9.75 -41.47 -25.60
C LEU A 275 8.24 -41.52 -25.37
N LEU A 276 7.65 -40.39 -24.97
CA LEU A 276 6.22 -40.27 -24.73
C LEU A 276 5.45 -40.09 -26.04
N GLU A 277 5.98 -39.35 -27.01
CA GLU A 277 5.39 -39.24 -28.35
C GLU A 277 5.27 -40.61 -29.03
N ALA A 278 6.35 -41.41 -29.03
CA ALA A 278 6.32 -42.77 -29.55
C ALA A 278 5.27 -43.65 -28.84
N SER A 279 5.13 -43.44 -27.52
CA SER A 279 4.13 -44.13 -26.72
C SER A 279 2.70 -43.81 -27.17
N GLN A 280 2.41 -42.56 -27.57
CA GLN A 280 1.08 -42.18 -28.08
C GLN A 280 0.73 -43.01 -29.32
N TYR A 281 1.71 -43.30 -30.18
CA TYR A 281 1.52 -44.13 -31.38
C TYR A 281 1.42 -45.63 -31.13
N GLN A 282 1.42 -46.07 -29.85
CA GLN A 282 1.52 -47.48 -29.47
C GLN A 282 2.72 -48.19 -30.12
N VAL A 283 3.81 -47.45 -30.32
CA VAL A 283 5.10 -47.99 -30.74
C VAL A 283 5.86 -48.38 -29.46
N PRO A 284 6.30 -49.64 -29.30
CA PRO A 284 7.11 -50.02 -28.14
C PRO A 284 8.38 -49.19 -28.05
N VAL A 285 8.70 -48.72 -26.85
CA VAL A 285 9.80 -47.82 -26.56
C VAL A 285 10.88 -48.56 -25.79
N LEU A 286 12.09 -48.59 -26.37
CA LEU A 286 13.30 -49.10 -25.73
C LEU A 286 14.28 -47.96 -25.53
N ALA A 287 14.73 -47.73 -24.30
CA ALA A 287 15.59 -46.59 -23.98
C ALA A 287 16.68 -46.94 -22.96
N LEU A 288 17.88 -46.40 -23.15
CA LEU A 288 19.01 -46.62 -22.25
C LEU A 288 18.74 -46.02 -20.87
N ASN A 289 19.05 -46.76 -19.80
CA ASN A 289 18.89 -46.32 -18.41
C ASN A 289 19.92 -45.24 -18.01
N LYS A 290 19.70 -44.00 -18.47
CA LYS A 290 20.52 -42.83 -18.17
C LYS A 290 19.63 -41.62 -17.88
N ALA A 291 20.16 -40.68 -17.09
CA ALA A 291 19.49 -39.43 -16.72
C ALA A 291 18.02 -39.67 -16.28
N ALA A 292 17.04 -38.92 -16.82
CA ALA A 292 15.64 -39.03 -16.41
C ALA A 292 14.87 -40.20 -17.04
N VAL A 293 15.46 -41.03 -17.91
CA VAL A 293 14.74 -42.06 -18.68
C VAL A 293 13.93 -43.01 -17.80
N SER A 294 14.50 -43.46 -16.67
CA SER A 294 13.80 -44.35 -15.74
C SER A 294 12.58 -43.71 -15.09
N GLU A 295 12.64 -42.41 -14.83
CA GLU A 295 11.52 -41.63 -14.32
C GLU A 295 10.44 -41.45 -15.39
N THR A 296 10.83 -40.98 -16.58
CA THR A 296 9.92 -40.73 -17.71
C THR A 296 9.12 -41.97 -18.08
N LEU A 297 9.79 -43.13 -18.16
CA LEU A 297 9.15 -44.39 -18.53
C LEU A 297 8.60 -45.17 -17.32
N SER A 298 8.59 -44.58 -16.11
CA SER A 298 8.11 -45.22 -14.88
C SER A 298 8.65 -46.64 -14.65
N ASN A 299 9.97 -46.83 -14.83
CA ASN A 299 10.65 -48.12 -14.74
C ASN A 299 10.11 -49.21 -15.70
N SER A 300 9.64 -48.80 -16.89
CA SER A 300 9.18 -49.70 -17.96
C SER A 300 10.15 -50.85 -18.22
N PRO A 301 9.65 -52.07 -18.54
CA PRO A 301 10.50 -53.18 -18.93
C PRO A 301 11.33 -52.89 -20.20
N GLY A 302 10.99 -51.85 -20.98
CA GLY A 302 11.74 -51.42 -22.15
C GLY A 302 13.05 -50.69 -21.86
N ILE A 303 13.32 -50.33 -20.60
CA ILE A 303 14.56 -49.65 -20.21
C ILE A 303 15.72 -50.65 -20.22
N PHE A 304 16.77 -50.40 -21.01
CA PHE A 304 17.93 -51.29 -21.11
C PHE A 304 19.20 -50.70 -20.50
N THR A 305 20.16 -51.54 -20.12
CA THR A 305 21.43 -51.08 -19.50
C THR A 305 22.62 -51.06 -20.46
N ASP A 306 22.60 -51.89 -21.50
CA ASP A 306 23.67 -52.04 -22.47
C ASP A 306 23.14 -52.64 -23.78
N THR A 307 24.03 -52.83 -24.76
CA THR A 307 23.69 -53.35 -26.09
C THR A 307 23.17 -54.79 -26.07
N GLN A 308 23.65 -55.63 -25.16
CA GLN A 308 23.20 -57.02 -25.06
C GLN A 308 21.77 -57.08 -24.52
N ASP A 309 21.47 -56.27 -23.51
CA ASP A 309 20.12 -56.14 -22.98
C ASP A 309 19.15 -55.54 -24.02
N LEU A 310 19.62 -54.56 -24.81
CA LEU A 310 18.84 -54.01 -25.94
C LEU A 310 18.50 -55.10 -26.97
N GLU A 311 19.44 -55.98 -27.33
CA GLU A 311 19.21 -57.06 -28.29
C GLU A 311 18.09 -58.01 -27.84
N ILE A 312 18.13 -58.42 -26.56
CA ILE A 312 17.14 -59.30 -25.94
C ILE A 312 15.76 -58.63 -25.94
N LYS A 313 15.70 -57.37 -25.52
CA LYS A 313 14.44 -56.62 -25.40
C LYS A 313 13.85 -56.26 -26.74
N LEU A 314 14.68 -55.93 -27.74
CA LEU A 314 14.21 -55.69 -29.11
C LEU A 314 13.68 -56.97 -29.75
N SER A 315 14.38 -58.10 -29.56
CA SER A 315 13.92 -59.40 -30.04
C SER A 315 12.55 -59.75 -29.47
N SER A 316 12.36 -59.49 -28.18
CA SER A 316 11.10 -59.69 -27.48
C SER A 316 10.03 -58.71 -27.96
N ALA A 317 10.33 -57.42 -28.11
CA ALA A 317 9.36 -56.40 -28.55
C ALA A 317 8.83 -56.63 -29.98
N LEU A 318 9.62 -57.30 -30.84
CA LEU A 318 9.26 -57.61 -32.22
C LEU A 318 8.58 -58.98 -32.41
N ASN A 319 8.85 -59.96 -31.54
CA ASN A 319 8.43 -61.35 -31.76
C ASN A 319 7.58 -61.96 -30.62
N ASP A 320 7.60 -61.37 -29.42
CA ASP A 320 6.79 -61.80 -28.27
C ASP A 320 5.62 -60.84 -28.07
N ASN A 321 4.41 -61.32 -28.37
CA ASN A 321 3.18 -60.54 -28.25
C ASN A 321 2.86 -60.17 -26.79
N ASP A 322 3.19 -61.03 -25.82
CA ASP A 322 2.92 -60.77 -24.40
C ASP A 322 3.88 -59.70 -23.87
N TYR A 323 5.17 -59.80 -24.22
CA TYR A 323 6.14 -58.77 -23.89
C TYR A 323 5.81 -57.43 -24.56
N ARG A 324 5.47 -57.44 -25.86
CA ARG A 324 5.04 -56.24 -26.58
C ARG A 324 3.82 -55.61 -25.93
N LYS A 325 2.79 -56.40 -25.62
CA LYS A 325 1.60 -55.92 -24.93
C LYS A 325 1.97 -55.31 -23.57
N SER A 326 2.86 -55.94 -22.81
CA SER A 326 3.33 -55.41 -21.53
C SER A 326 3.98 -54.03 -21.67
N LEU A 327 4.80 -53.81 -22.71
CA LEU A 327 5.39 -52.50 -23.00
C LEU A 327 4.32 -51.44 -23.29
N ILE A 328 3.35 -51.78 -24.15
CA ILE A 328 2.26 -50.86 -24.50
C ILE A 328 1.37 -50.55 -23.27
N ASP A 329 1.09 -51.54 -22.42
CA ASP A 329 0.33 -51.34 -21.19
C ASP A 329 1.05 -50.39 -20.22
N TYR A 330 2.37 -50.55 -20.04
CA TYR A 330 3.20 -49.60 -19.28
C TYR A 330 3.22 -48.20 -19.91
N GLN A 331 3.35 -48.10 -21.23
CA GLN A 331 3.32 -46.84 -21.95
C GLN A 331 1.98 -46.11 -21.79
N ASN A 332 0.86 -46.83 -21.86
CA ASN A 332 -0.47 -46.27 -21.61
C ASN A 332 -0.61 -45.78 -20.17
N PHE A 333 -0.05 -46.52 -19.20
CA PHE A 333 0.01 -46.07 -17.81
C PHE A 333 0.84 -44.78 -17.63
N VAL A 334 1.99 -44.69 -18.29
CA VAL A 334 2.85 -43.49 -18.27
C VAL A 334 2.15 -42.30 -18.92
N LEU A 335 1.55 -42.48 -20.10
CA LEU A 335 0.78 -41.43 -20.78
C LEU A 335 -0.41 -40.97 -19.96
N GLY A 336 -1.06 -41.89 -19.24
CA GLY A 336 -2.13 -41.61 -18.28
C GLY A 336 -1.71 -40.63 -17.17
N LYS A 337 -0.40 -40.48 -16.90
CA LYS A 337 0.17 -39.60 -15.88
C LYS A 337 0.83 -38.32 -16.43
N ASN A 338 0.97 -38.19 -17.75
CA ASN A 338 1.70 -37.08 -18.40
C ASN A 338 0.91 -36.42 -19.55
N ASN A 339 -0.41 -36.64 -19.60
CA ASN A 339 -1.33 -35.98 -20.54
C ASN A 339 -1.93 -34.70 -19.95
N TYR A 340 -2.61 -33.91 -20.80
CA TYR A 340 -3.28 -32.66 -20.43
C TYR A 340 -4.20 -32.82 -19.21
N ASN A 341 -5.06 -33.85 -19.18
CA ASN A 341 -6.00 -34.09 -18.07
C ASN A 341 -5.30 -34.48 -16.76
N SER A 342 -4.24 -35.28 -16.84
CA SER A 342 -3.46 -35.74 -15.68
C SER A 342 -2.49 -34.67 -15.16
N TRP A 343 -2.16 -33.67 -15.99
CA TRP A 343 -1.34 -32.54 -15.58
C TRP A 343 -2.03 -31.68 -14.52
N LYS A 344 -3.36 -31.81 -14.38
CA LYS A 344 -4.15 -31.14 -13.37
C LYS A 344 -3.59 -31.28 -11.95
N GLU A 345 -3.13 -32.47 -11.55
CA GLU A 345 -2.61 -32.67 -10.19
C GLU A 345 -1.35 -31.84 -9.95
N TYR A 346 -0.42 -31.82 -10.92
CA TYR A 346 0.79 -31.00 -10.86
C TYR A 346 0.48 -29.50 -10.93
N ALA A 347 -0.51 -29.12 -11.73
CA ALA A 347 -0.95 -27.74 -11.87
C ALA A 347 -1.66 -27.24 -10.60
N ASP A 348 -2.56 -28.04 -10.02
CA ASP A 348 -3.25 -27.74 -8.77
C ASP A 348 -2.22 -27.57 -7.64
N GLU A 349 -1.22 -28.45 -7.55
CA GLU A 349 -0.11 -28.32 -6.60
C GLU A 349 0.70 -27.04 -6.86
N PHE A 350 1.17 -26.82 -8.08
CA PHE A 350 1.98 -25.65 -8.44
C PHE A 350 1.26 -24.32 -8.19
N PHE A 351 0.03 -24.16 -8.71
CA PHE A 351 -0.70 -22.93 -8.58
C PHE A 351 -1.19 -22.69 -7.15
N SER A 352 -1.59 -23.71 -6.38
CA SER A 352 -1.99 -23.51 -4.98
C SER A 352 -0.82 -23.14 -4.06
N MET A 353 0.41 -23.50 -4.43
CA MET A 353 1.60 -23.04 -3.72
C MET A 353 1.87 -21.55 -3.94
N ILE A 354 1.62 -21.03 -5.15
CA ILE A 354 2.02 -19.66 -5.53
C ILE A 354 0.86 -18.66 -5.54
N ILE A 355 -0.39 -19.10 -5.66
CA ILE A 355 -1.60 -18.27 -5.63
C ILE A 355 -2.50 -18.73 -4.48
N PRO A 356 -2.96 -17.81 -3.61
CA PRO A 356 -3.88 -18.15 -2.54
C PRO A 356 -5.24 -18.58 -3.11
N ARG A 357 -5.92 -19.48 -2.40
CA ARG A 357 -7.34 -19.76 -2.67
C ARG A 357 -8.19 -18.54 -2.36
N GLU A 358 -9.35 -18.44 -2.99
CA GLU A 358 -10.32 -17.40 -2.66
C GLU A 358 -10.68 -17.45 -1.16
N ASN A 359 -10.57 -16.30 -0.47
CA ASN A 359 -10.76 -16.17 0.98
C ASN A 359 -9.84 -17.04 1.85
N GLN A 360 -8.65 -17.39 1.38
CA GLN A 360 -7.63 -18.05 2.20
C GLN A 360 -7.28 -17.22 3.44
N PHE A 361 -7.21 -15.90 3.30
CA PHE A 361 -7.02 -14.97 4.40
C PHE A 361 -8.37 -14.33 4.72
N SER A 362 -8.89 -14.59 5.91
CA SER A 362 -10.25 -14.19 6.29
C SER A 362 -10.27 -13.23 7.48
N SER A 363 -9.16 -13.15 8.24
CA SER A 363 -9.13 -12.46 9.52
C SER A 363 -7.80 -11.77 9.83
N ILE A 364 -7.88 -10.67 10.58
CA ILE A 364 -6.72 -9.86 11.00
C ILE A 364 -6.68 -9.74 12.53
N SER A 365 -5.52 -10.01 13.14
CA SER A 365 -5.22 -9.59 14.52
C SER A 365 -4.45 -8.28 14.50
N LEU A 366 -5.06 -7.19 14.97
CA LEU A 366 -4.42 -5.88 15.08
C LEU A 366 -3.75 -5.72 16.45
N VAL A 367 -2.44 -5.53 16.47
CA VAL A 367 -1.64 -5.32 17.68
C VAL A 367 -1.32 -3.83 17.84
N ILE A 368 -1.69 -3.28 19.00
CA ILE A 368 -1.40 -1.90 19.41
C ILE A 368 -0.54 -1.93 20.66
N CYS A 369 0.68 -1.40 20.57
CA CYS A 369 1.57 -1.24 21.71
C CYS A 369 1.42 0.18 22.26
N THR A 370 1.23 0.32 23.58
CA THR A 370 0.99 1.64 24.20
C THR A 370 1.76 1.79 25.51
N LEU A 371 2.20 3.00 25.82
CA LEU A 371 2.87 3.36 27.06
C LEU A 371 2.64 4.83 27.39
N ASN A 372 1.95 5.11 28.50
CA ASN A 372 1.66 6.47 28.97
C ASN A 372 0.95 7.36 27.93
N ARG A 373 -0.04 6.79 27.22
CA ARG A 373 -0.69 7.42 26.05
C ARG A 373 -2.20 7.15 26.01
N GLY A 374 -2.87 7.20 27.16
CA GLY A 374 -4.29 6.86 27.27
C GLY A 374 -5.20 7.59 26.26
N ASP A 375 -4.97 8.89 26.05
CA ASP A 375 -5.80 9.71 25.16
C ASP A 375 -5.63 9.34 23.68
N TYR A 376 -4.42 8.99 23.25
CA TYR A 376 -4.15 8.52 21.88
C TYR A 376 -4.80 7.14 21.66
N LEU A 377 -4.60 6.21 22.60
CA LEU A 377 -5.22 4.89 22.57
C LEU A 377 -6.75 4.98 22.47
N GLU A 378 -7.40 5.86 23.24
CA GLU A 378 -8.85 6.04 23.18
C GLU A 378 -9.31 6.48 21.79
N ARG A 379 -8.59 7.42 21.16
CA ARG A 379 -8.90 7.91 19.81
C ARG A 379 -8.71 6.81 18.77
N CYS A 380 -7.61 6.07 18.83
CA CYS A 380 -7.35 4.95 17.92
C CYS A 380 -8.48 3.91 18.01
N LEU A 381 -8.85 3.48 19.23
CA LEU A 381 -9.95 2.51 19.44
C LEU A 381 -11.32 3.04 18.99
N ASP A 382 -11.60 4.33 19.21
CA ASP A 382 -12.82 4.97 18.73
C ASP A 382 -12.92 4.98 17.20
N TYR A 383 -11.82 5.27 16.48
CA TYR A 383 -11.80 5.22 15.01
C TYR A 383 -11.86 3.79 14.46
N LEU A 384 -11.19 2.82 15.09
CA LEU A 384 -11.32 1.40 14.76
C LEU A 384 -12.77 0.91 14.88
N SER A 385 -13.56 1.50 15.78
CA SER A 385 -14.97 1.08 15.96
C SER A 385 -15.87 1.49 14.78
N LYS A 386 -15.33 2.29 13.85
CA LYS A 386 -16.01 2.79 12.65
C LYS A 386 -15.61 2.01 11.38
N SER A 387 -14.71 1.04 11.49
CA SER A 387 -14.32 0.19 10.36
C SER A 387 -15.50 -0.57 9.77
N TYR A 388 -15.52 -0.72 8.45
CA TYR A 388 -16.59 -1.40 7.72
C TYR A 388 -16.49 -2.92 7.81
N ASN A 389 -15.28 -3.45 7.99
CA ASN A 389 -15.05 -4.88 8.22
C ASN A 389 -15.29 -5.28 9.69
N ASN A 390 -15.65 -6.54 9.95
CA ASN A 390 -15.78 -7.09 11.30
C ASN A 390 -14.91 -8.32 11.57
N ASN A 391 -14.16 -8.81 10.58
CA ASN A 391 -13.26 -9.96 10.69
C ASN A 391 -11.89 -9.53 11.23
N PHE A 392 -11.88 -8.71 12.28
CA PHE A 392 -10.65 -8.32 12.96
C PHE A 392 -10.82 -8.30 14.48
N GLU A 393 -9.74 -8.62 15.17
CA GLU A 393 -9.62 -8.48 16.62
C GLU A 393 -8.56 -7.46 16.97
N VAL A 394 -8.67 -6.85 18.15
CA VAL A 394 -7.72 -5.85 18.63
C VAL A 394 -7.04 -6.35 19.90
N ILE A 395 -5.71 -6.32 19.89
CA ILE A 395 -4.83 -6.73 20.98
C ILE A 395 -4.05 -5.50 21.43
N VAL A 396 -4.34 -5.04 22.64
CA VAL A 396 -3.61 -3.93 23.26
C VAL A 396 -2.56 -4.51 24.21
N VAL A 397 -1.29 -4.19 23.95
CA VAL A 397 -0.17 -4.54 24.83
C VAL A 397 0.31 -3.27 25.52
N ASN A 398 -0.03 -3.17 26.81
CA ASN A 398 0.31 -2.03 27.63
C ASN A 398 1.71 -2.21 28.24
N GLY A 399 2.58 -1.21 28.07
CA GLY A 399 3.85 -1.13 28.80
C GLY A 399 3.64 -0.80 30.28
N PRO A 400 4.71 -0.43 31.01
CA PRO A 400 4.63 -0.01 32.40
C PRO A 400 3.99 1.39 32.57
N SER A 401 2.73 1.55 32.15
CA SER A 401 2.01 2.83 32.17
C SER A 401 1.64 3.28 33.59
N THR A 402 1.85 4.57 33.86
CA THR A 402 1.57 5.26 35.13
C THR A 402 0.48 6.33 35.01
N ASP A 403 0.00 6.59 33.79
CA ASP A 403 -1.04 7.59 33.48
C ASP A 403 -2.47 7.00 33.46
N SER A 404 -3.39 7.66 32.75
CA SER A 404 -4.79 7.23 32.58
C SER A 404 -4.97 6.04 31.62
N THR A 405 -3.92 5.48 31.01
CA THR A 405 -4.00 4.40 30.01
C THR A 405 -4.83 3.21 30.51
N ASN A 406 -4.64 2.78 31.76
CA ASN A 406 -5.42 1.68 32.35
C ASN A 406 -6.93 1.98 32.42
N ASN A 407 -7.32 3.25 32.61
CA ASN A 407 -8.74 3.64 32.62
C ASN A 407 -9.36 3.50 31.23
N VAL A 408 -8.60 3.78 30.18
CA VAL A 408 -9.02 3.60 28.78
C VAL A 408 -9.18 2.11 28.49
N ILE A 409 -8.16 1.31 28.80
CA ILE A 409 -8.18 -0.15 28.64
C ILE A 409 -9.41 -0.77 29.32
N ASN A 410 -9.69 -0.39 30.58
CA ASN A 410 -10.84 -0.91 31.32
C ASN A 410 -12.18 -0.60 30.62
N ARG A 411 -12.34 0.59 30.02
CA ARG A 411 -13.55 0.97 29.27
C ARG A 411 -13.77 0.12 28.02
N TRP A 412 -12.69 -0.28 27.35
CA TRP A 412 -12.75 -1.05 26.11
C TRP A 412 -12.63 -2.57 26.30
N SER A 413 -12.38 -3.05 27.53
CA SER A 413 -12.07 -4.45 27.89
C SER A 413 -13.01 -5.53 27.33
N LYS A 414 -14.26 -5.20 26.99
CA LYS A 414 -15.21 -6.15 26.36
C LYS A 414 -14.99 -6.36 24.86
N LYS A 415 -14.25 -5.48 24.20
CA LYS A 415 -13.98 -5.50 22.75
C LYS A 415 -12.52 -5.80 22.39
N ILE A 416 -11.61 -5.69 23.35
CA ILE A 416 -10.16 -5.87 23.12
C ILE A 416 -9.59 -6.99 23.97
N LYS A 417 -8.54 -7.63 23.48
CA LYS A 417 -7.63 -8.43 24.29
C LYS A 417 -6.58 -7.52 24.91
N VAL A 418 -6.26 -7.73 26.19
CA VAL A 418 -5.34 -6.86 26.93
C VAL A 418 -4.22 -7.68 27.52
N PHE A 419 -2.97 -7.27 27.27
CA PHE A 419 -1.78 -7.85 27.87
C PHE A 419 -0.85 -6.76 28.39
N ASN A 420 0.00 -7.14 29.34
CA ASN A 420 0.98 -6.22 29.93
C ASN A 420 2.40 -6.66 29.59
N ASN A 421 3.25 -5.69 29.26
CA ASN A 421 4.69 -5.86 29.20
C ASN A 421 5.32 -5.06 30.35
N PRO A 422 5.91 -5.73 31.37
CA PRO A 422 6.53 -5.03 32.49
C PRO A 422 7.85 -4.35 32.11
N ILE A 423 8.39 -4.63 30.92
CA ILE A 423 9.66 -4.10 30.43
C ILE A 423 9.36 -3.09 29.32
N LYS A 424 10.02 -1.93 29.34
CA LYS A 424 9.92 -0.94 28.26
C LYS A 424 10.72 -1.39 27.04
N ASN A 425 10.14 -2.26 26.23
CA ASN A 425 10.73 -2.76 24.98
C ASN A 425 9.60 -3.04 23.97
N LEU A 426 9.66 -2.39 22.80
CA LEU A 426 8.62 -2.49 21.79
C LEU A 426 8.53 -3.89 21.15
N SER A 427 9.66 -4.50 20.81
CA SER A 427 9.70 -5.83 20.19
C SER A 427 9.14 -6.91 21.11
N ILE A 428 9.40 -6.83 22.43
CA ILE A 428 8.76 -7.71 23.42
C ILE A 428 7.23 -7.52 23.39
N SER A 429 6.75 -6.28 23.34
CA SER A 429 5.30 -6.00 23.25
C SER A 429 4.70 -6.56 21.95
N ARG A 430 5.38 -6.39 20.82
CA ARG A 430 4.95 -6.94 19.52
C ARG A 430 4.91 -8.47 19.55
N ASN A 431 5.90 -9.13 20.15
CA ASN A 431 5.92 -10.59 20.32
C ASN A 431 4.83 -11.11 21.28
N ILE A 432 4.49 -10.36 22.34
CA ILE A 432 3.31 -10.65 23.17
C ILE A 432 2.05 -10.60 22.29
N GLY A 433 1.91 -9.56 21.47
CA GLY A 433 0.79 -9.44 20.52
C GLY A 433 0.71 -10.60 19.52
N ILE A 434 1.84 -10.99 18.90
CA ILE A 434 1.92 -12.12 17.95
C ILE A 434 1.47 -13.42 18.64
N ARG A 435 1.96 -13.70 19.84
CA ARG A 435 1.61 -14.92 20.58
C ARG A 435 0.12 -15.02 20.90
N GLU A 436 -0.54 -13.87 21.07
CA GLU A 436 -1.96 -13.79 21.45
C GLU A 436 -2.89 -13.56 20.24
N SER A 437 -2.30 -13.44 19.04
CA SER A 437 -3.00 -13.33 17.75
C SER A 437 -3.65 -14.65 17.34
N SER A 438 -4.85 -14.54 16.79
CA SER A 438 -5.65 -15.66 16.26
C SER A 438 -5.97 -15.51 14.77
N GLY A 439 -5.77 -14.32 14.18
CA GLY A 439 -6.05 -14.04 12.77
C GLY A 439 -5.02 -14.65 11.82
N ASP A 440 -5.41 -14.79 10.55
CA ASP A 440 -4.54 -15.30 9.48
C ASP A 440 -3.36 -14.33 9.22
N LEU A 441 -3.65 -13.03 9.38
CA LEU A 441 -2.69 -11.94 9.28
C LEU A 441 -2.54 -11.22 10.63
N VAL A 442 -1.36 -10.68 10.89
CA VAL A 442 -1.07 -9.86 12.09
C VAL A 442 -0.64 -8.48 11.63
N ALA A 443 -1.43 -7.48 12.03
CA ALA A 443 -1.20 -6.09 11.72
C ALA A 443 -0.66 -5.33 12.93
N PHE A 444 0.15 -4.30 12.69
CA PHE A 444 0.70 -3.41 13.70
C PHE A 444 0.42 -1.97 13.30
N ILE A 445 -0.23 -1.25 14.22
CA ILE A 445 -0.37 0.20 14.17
C ILE A 445 0.03 0.78 15.53
N ASP A 446 0.43 2.04 15.55
CA ASP A 446 0.71 2.73 16.80
C ASP A 446 -0.59 3.28 17.42
N ASP A 447 -0.54 3.61 18.72
CA ASP A 447 -1.69 4.19 19.44
C ASP A 447 -2.08 5.60 18.95
N ASP A 448 -1.23 6.24 18.14
CA ASP A 448 -1.42 7.52 17.48
C ASP A 448 -1.74 7.39 15.98
N ALA A 449 -2.14 6.20 15.53
CA ALA A 449 -2.57 5.94 14.16
C ALA A 449 -4.10 5.88 14.02
N ILE A 450 -4.60 6.26 12.84
CA ILE A 450 -6.00 6.20 12.45
C ILE A 450 -6.09 5.54 11.07
N PRO A 451 -6.39 4.23 10.99
CA PRO A 451 -6.66 3.58 9.72
C PRO A 451 -7.97 4.12 9.11
N PHE A 452 -8.04 4.11 7.78
CA PHE A 452 -9.29 4.43 7.09
C PHE A 452 -10.34 3.34 7.35
N PHE A 453 -11.62 3.67 7.21
CA PHE A 453 -12.70 2.74 7.61
C PHE A 453 -12.72 1.45 6.78
N ASP A 454 -12.23 1.48 5.55
CA ASP A 454 -12.08 0.33 4.64
C ASP A 454 -10.69 -0.31 4.68
N TRP A 455 -9.81 0.08 5.62
CA TRP A 455 -8.42 -0.37 5.66
C TRP A 455 -8.29 -1.90 5.76
N PHE A 456 -9.09 -2.55 6.61
CA PHE A 456 -9.08 -4.00 6.77
C PHE A 456 -9.57 -4.73 5.51
N ASP A 457 -10.59 -4.20 4.83
CA ASP A 457 -11.12 -4.75 3.59
C ASP A 457 -10.04 -4.77 2.50
N ASN A 458 -9.38 -3.62 2.29
CA ASN A 458 -8.31 -3.50 1.31
C ASN A 458 -7.13 -4.44 1.60
N LEU A 459 -6.79 -4.67 2.86
CA LEU A 459 -5.72 -5.60 3.24
C LEU A 459 -6.09 -7.06 3.01
N LEU A 460 -7.30 -7.48 3.39
CA LEU A 460 -7.80 -8.83 3.13
C LEU A 460 -7.90 -9.08 1.62
N ASP A 461 -8.47 -8.14 0.87
CA ASP A 461 -8.56 -8.22 -0.59
C ASP A 461 -7.18 -8.29 -1.24
N TYR A 462 -6.21 -7.51 -0.74
CA TYR A 462 -4.84 -7.54 -1.24
C TYR A 462 -4.16 -8.91 -1.04
N PHE A 463 -4.18 -9.46 0.17
CA PHE A 463 -3.53 -10.75 0.46
C PHE A 463 -4.21 -11.93 -0.23
N ASN A 464 -5.52 -11.85 -0.50
CA ASN A 464 -6.20 -12.85 -1.32
C ASN A 464 -5.95 -12.62 -2.82
N GLY A 465 -5.78 -11.38 -3.27
CA GLY A 465 -5.57 -11.05 -4.68
C GLY A 465 -4.13 -11.17 -5.18
N THR A 466 -3.14 -11.15 -4.29
CA THR A 466 -1.71 -11.25 -4.63
C THR A 466 -1.18 -12.70 -4.53
N HIS A 467 0.10 -12.93 -4.83
CA HIS A 467 0.73 -14.25 -4.76
C HIS A 467 1.13 -14.66 -3.33
N ASN A 468 1.15 -15.96 -3.03
CA ASN A 468 1.43 -16.53 -1.70
C ASN A 468 2.83 -16.23 -1.13
N TYR A 469 3.75 -15.66 -1.92
CA TYR A 469 5.09 -15.29 -1.46
C TYR A 469 5.17 -13.90 -0.81
N VAL A 470 4.09 -13.12 -0.81
CA VAL A 470 4.04 -11.86 -0.04
C VAL A 470 3.94 -12.21 1.44
N ALA A 471 4.99 -11.87 2.20
CA ALA A 471 5.01 -12.11 3.64
C ALA A 471 4.55 -10.92 4.47
N GLY A 472 4.71 -9.71 3.94
CA GLY A 472 4.25 -8.49 4.57
C GLY A 472 3.91 -7.41 3.57
N ALA A 473 3.00 -6.54 3.97
CA ALA A 473 2.61 -5.37 3.20
C ALA A 473 2.41 -4.16 4.13
N GLY A 474 2.61 -2.98 3.58
CA GLY A 474 2.21 -1.71 4.20
C GLY A 474 1.39 -0.89 3.22
N GLY A 475 0.99 0.32 3.61
CA GLY A 475 0.20 1.19 2.74
C GLY A 475 0.58 2.67 2.87
N PRO A 476 -0.01 3.54 2.02
CA PRO A 476 0.25 4.97 2.08
C PRO A 476 -0.20 5.57 3.42
N THR A 477 0.66 6.38 4.03
CA THR A 477 0.42 6.98 5.34
C THR A 477 0.42 8.50 5.22
N TYR A 478 -0.65 9.15 5.70
CA TYR A 478 -0.79 10.61 5.74
C TYR A 478 -0.22 11.20 7.04
N TYR A 479 0.35 12.41 6.95
CA TYR A 479 0.69 13.20 8.12
C TYR A 479 -0.56 13.68 8.87
N ALA A 480 -0.48 13.65 10.20
CA ALA A 480 -1.40 14.26 11.16
C ALA A 480 -1.96 15.60 10.68
N GLY A 481 -3.29 15.74 10.63
CA GLY A 481 -3.93 17.02 10.32
C GLY A 481 -3.51 17.64 8.99
N THR A 482 -2.88 16.89 8.07
CA THR A 482 -2.54 17.32 6.70
C THR A 482 -3.13 16.36 5.67
N LEU A 483 -3.23 16.80 4.42
CA LEU A 483 -3.51 15.94 3.27
C LEU A 483 -2.22 15.55 2.51
N ASN A 484 -1.05 15.58 3.17
CA ASN A 484 0.24 15.15 2.61
C ASN A 484 0.55 13.72 3.03
N PHE A 485 1.15 12.94 2.12
CA PHE A 485 1.77 11.68 2.50
C PHE A 485 3.03 11.90 3.32
N GLN A 486 3.14 11.14 4.41
CA GLN A 486 4.39 10.89 5.12
C GLN A 486 5.27 9.93 4.34
N ALA A 487 4.70 8.82 3.89
CA ALA A 487 5.37 7.81 3.08
C ALA A 487 4.32 7.03 2.29
N LYS A 488 4.61 6.72 1.03
CA LYS A 488 3.92 5.70 0.26
C LYS A 488 4.73 4.42 0.26
N ASP A 489 6.04 4.50 0.13
CA ASP A 489 6.93 3.34 0.05
C ASP A 489 8.26 3.63 0.77
N ILE A 490 8.91 2.60 1.31
CA ILE A 490 10.14 2.76 2.11
C ILE A 490 11.14 1.68 1.71
N PHE A 491 12.35 2.10 1.38
CA PHE A 491 13.48 1.18 1.16
C PHE A 491 14.60 1.53 2.14
N VAL A 492 15.26 0.52 2.68
CA VAL A 492 16.31 0.67 3.69
C VAL A 492 17.55 -0.08 3.21
N ASP A 493 18.71 0.53 3.37
CA ASP A 493 19.99 -0.14 3.10
C ASP A 493 20.43 -1.04 4.26
N HIS A 494 21.51 -1.78 4.08
CA HIS A 494 22.05 -2.65 5.14
C HIS A 494 22.64 -1.89 6.33
N PHE A 495 22.74 -0.56 6.31
CA PHE A 495 23.12 0.28 7.46
C PHE A 495 21.91 0.80 8.25
N GLY A 496 20.68 0.56 7.79
CA GLY A 496 19.46 1.08 8.41
C GLY A 496 19.07 2.48 7.92
N THR A 497 19.66 2.96 6.82
CA THR A 497 19.32 4.26 6.23
C THR A 497 18.10 4.13 5.32
N GLY A 498 16.98 4.75 5.72
CA GLY A 498 15.74 4.74 4.95
C GLY A 498 15.68 5.80 3.84
N LYS A 499 15.11 5.42 2.69
CA LYS A 499 14.65 6.28 1.60
C LYS A 499 13.13 6.16 1.49
N ILE A 500 12.46 7.29 1.68
CA ILE A 500 11.00 7.40 1.54
C ILE A 500 10.67 7.74 0.09
N ASP A 501 9.68 7.06 -0.47
CA ASP A 501 9.21 7.21 -1.85
C ASP A 501 10.35 7.23 -2.89
N PRO A 502 11.26 6.22 -2.87
CA PRO A 502 12.43 6.22 -3.73
C PRO A 502 12.05 6.10 -5.21
N ASN A 503 12.91 6.63 -6.08
CA ASN A 503 12.83 6.42 -7.52
C ASN A 503 13.19 4.97 -7.91
N ASP A 504 12.94 4.60 -9.17
CA ASP A 504 13.22 3.24 -9.65
C ASP A 504 14.70 2.84 -9.63
N GLN A 505 15.65 3.78 -9.58
CA GLN A 505 17.07 3.45 -9.46
C GLN A 505 17.34 2.83 -8.09
N ILE A 506 16.89 3.47 -7.01
CA ILE A 506 17.03 2.95 -5.65
C ILE A 506 16.22 1.66 -5.45
N LYS A 507 15.02 1.56 -6.05
CA LYS A 507 14.21 0.32 -5.95
C LYS A 507 14.88 -0.90 -6.61
N LYS A 508 15.78 -0.69 -7.58
CA LYS A 508 16.54 -1.74 -8.27
C LYS A 508 17.92 -1.98 -7.68
N ASP A 509 18.37 -1.10 -6.79
CA ASP A 509 19.67 -1.21 -6.15
C ASP A 509 19.66 -2.42 -5.19
N PRO A 510 20.55 -3.42 -5.38
CA PRO A 510 20.58 -4.60 -4.51
C PRO A 510 20.91 -4.28 -3.05
N ASP A 511 21.53 -3.14 -2.75
CA ASP A 511 21.88 -2.74 -1.38
C ASP A 511 20.66 -2.25 -0.59
N TYR A 512 19.60 -1.84 -1.30
CA TYR A 512 18.34 -1.40 -0.71
C TYR A 512 17.29 -2.50 -0.74
N LYS A 513 16.62 -2.72 0.39
CA LYS A 513 15.48 -3.64 0.52
C LYS A 513 14.22 -2.87 0.91
N ARG A 514 13.07 -3.28 0.38
CA ARG A 514 11.80 -2.71 0.80
C ARG A 514 11.58 -3.03 2.29
N SER A 515 11.15 -2.03 3.04
CA SER A 515 10.74 -2.13 4.44
C SER A 515 9.35 -1.53 4.60
N LEU A 516 8.77 -1.66 5.79
CA LEU A 516 7.45 -1.16 6.12
C LEU A 516 7.53 -0.08 7.19
N LEU A 517 6.52 0.78 7.26
CA LEU A 517 6.38 1.72 8.35
C LEU A 517 5.76 0.98 9.55
N GLY A 518 6.40 1.04 10.73
CA GLY A 518 5.93 0.33 11.92
C GLY A 518 4.45 0.60 12.30
N THR A 519 3.95 1.79 11.96
CA THR A 519 2.57 2.24 12.23
C THR A 519 1.54 1.84 11.15
N ASN A 520 2.00 1.28 10.03
CA ASN A 520 1.14 0.78 8.94
C ASN A 520 1.80 -0.46 8.31
N SER A 521 1.85 -1.55 9.08
CA SER A 521 2.47 -2.81 8.66
C SER A 521 1.57 -3.98 8.98
N ILE A 522 1.54 -4.96 8.08
CA ILE A 522 0.83 -6.22 8.26
C ILE A 522 1.66 -7.35 7.69
N PHE A 523 1.58 -8.51 8.33
CA PHE A 523 2.32 -9.69 7.92
C PHE A 523 1.45 -10.94 7.99
N ARG A 524 1.77 -11.92 7.16
CA ARG A 524 1.23 -13.27 7.33
C ARG A 524 1.70 -13.87 8.64
N ARG A 525 0.77 -14.40 9.42
CA ARG A 525 1.07 -14.94 10.74
C ARG A 525 2.03 -16.13 10.66
N ASP A 526 1.82 -17.04 9.72
CA ASP A 526 2.66 -18.23 9.54
C ASP A 526 4.13 -17.88 9.22
N TYR A 527 4.38 -16.90 8.37
CA TYR A 527 5.73 -16.46 8.05
C TYR A 527 6.40 -15.65 9.16
N LEU A 528 5.64 -14.81 9.90
CA LEU A 528 6.18 -14.17 11.11
C LEU A 528 6.64 -15.21 12.14
N LEU A 529 5.86 -16.27 12.33
CA LEU A 529 6.20 -17.35 13.24
C LEU A 529 7.40 -18.16 12.73
N GLU A 530 7.51 -18.42 11.42
CA GLU A 530 8.66 -19.12 10.83
C GLU A 530 9.99 -18.42 11.14
N ILE A 531 10.01 -17.09 11.12
CA ILE A 531 11.24 -16.31 11.40
C ILE A 531 11.46 -16.02 12.88
N GLY A 532 10.56 -16.44 13.77
CA GLY A 532 10.65 -16.20 15.21
C GLY A 532 10.23 -14.80 15.66
N GLY A 533 9.27 -14.18 14.98
CA GLY A 533 8.72 -12.86 15.36
C GLY A 533 9.75 -11.73 15.27
N PHE A 534 9.60 -10.73 16.14
CA PHE A 534 10.53 -9.61 16.30
C PHE A 534 11.72 -10.02 17.18
N ASP A 535 12.91 -9.51 16.87
CA ASP A 535 14.08 -9.70 17.73
C ASP A 535 14.01 -8.76 18.93
N GLU A 536 13.89 -9.32 20.13
CA GLU A 536 13.72 -8.56 21.39
C GLU A 536 14.97 -7.77 21.78
N GLU A 537 16.10 -7.92 21.08
CA GLU A 537 17.25 -7.04 21.23
C GLU A 537 16.94 -5.59 20.80
N TYR A 538 16.02 -5.40 19.85
CA TYR A 538 15.51 -4.08 19.47
C TYR A 538 14.48 -3.60 20.49
N ASP A 539 14.80 -2.55 21.23
CA ASP A 539 13.88 -1.92 22.18
C ASP A 539 13.01 -0.81 21.53
N TYR A 540 13.51 -0.19 20.46
CA TYR A 540 12.85 0.86 19.67
C TYR A 540 13.66 1.16 18.39
N PHE A 541 13.01 1.34 17.24
CA PHE A 541 13.62 1.69 15.93
C PHE A 541 14.29 0.50 15.20
N LEU A 542 13.97 0.34 13.91
CA LEU A 542 14.42 -0.70 12.98
C LEU A 542 13.93 -2.14 13.27
N ASP A 543 13.04 -2.33 14.24
CA ASP A 543 12.56 -3.67 14.61
C ASP A 543 11.67 -4.29 13.52
N GLU A 544 10.78 -3.50 12.88
CA GLU A 544 10.04 -3.97 11.70
C GLU A 544 10.92 -4.17 10.47
N THR A 545 11.97 -3.35 10.36
CA THR A 545 12.91 -3.43 9.24
C THR A 545 13.74 -4.71 9.32
N ASP A 546 14.18 -5.12 10.51
CA ASP A 546 14.82 -6.42 10.74
C ASP A 546 13.91 -7.60 10.31
N VAL A 547 12.63 -7.56 10.69
CA VAL A 547 11.63 -8.56 10.26
C VAL A 547 11.56 -8.63 8.74
N CYS A 548 11.46 -7.49 8.04
CA CYS A 548 11.44 -7.42 6.58
C CYS A 548 12.69 -8.05 5.96
N PHE A 549 13.88 -7.71 6.46
CA PHE A 549 15.15 -8.26 5.97
C PHE A 549 15.25 -9.78 6.16
N ARG A 550 14.83 -10.29 7.32
CA ARG A 550 14.83 -11.74 7.59
C ARG A 550 13.85 -12.50 6.69
N LEU A 551 12.67 -11.94 6.43
CA LEU A 551 11.70 -12.52 5.48
C LEU A 551 12.25 -12.54 4.04
N ILE A 552 12.85 -11.44 3.59
CA ILE A 552 13.49 -11.36 2.26
C ILE A 552 14.63 -12.38 2.15
N LYS A 553 15.46 -12.53 3.18
CA LYS A 553 16.53 -13.52 3.23
C LYS A 553 16.01 -14.96 3.13
N LYS A 554 14.79 -15.23 3.62
CA LYS A 554 14.10 -16.53 3.46
C LYS A 554 13.51 -16.74 2.06
N GLY A 555 13.46 -15.70 1.22
CA GLY A 555 12.97 -15.75 -0.16
C GLY A 555 11.54 -15.26 -0.33
N TYR A 556 10.94 -14.69 0.73
CA TYR A 556 9.64 -14.04 0.67
C TYR A 556 9.76 -12.60 0.16
N LEU A 557 8.61 -12.01 -0.19
CA LEU A 557 8.52 -10.65 -0.71
C LEU A 557 7.81 -9.75 0.31
N ILE A 558 8.27 -8.50 0.36
CA ILE A 558 7.62 -7.42 1.10
C ILE A 558 7.06 -6.47 0.04
N ASN A 559 5.74 -6.33 0.03
CA ASN A 559 5.02 -5.56 -0.99
C ASN A 559 4.33 -4.34 -0.37
N HIS A 560 3.59 -3.62 -1.20
CA HIS A 560 2.82 -2.45 -0.82
C HIS A 560 1.38 -2.61 -1.29
N CYS A 561 0.42 -2.34 -0.40
CA CYS A 561 -0.99 -2.27 -0.70
C CYS A 561 -1.37 -0.81 -0.93
N GLU A 562 -1.57 -0.43 -2.20
CA GLU A 562 -1.81 0.96 -2.61
C GLU A 562 -3.07 1.60 -1.98
N ASN A 563 -4.03 0.77 -1.54
CA ASN A 563 -5.30 1.22 -0.98
C ASN A 563 -5.40 1.14 0.55
N ALA A 564 -4.35 0.67 1.24
CA ALA A 564 -4.33 0.56 2.70
C ALA A 564 -3.93 1.88 3.38
N TYR A 565 -4.81 2.88 3.27
CA TYR A 565 -4.57 4.24 3.79
C TYR A 565 -4.69 4.36 5.32
N LEU A 566 -3.75 5.10 5.90
CA LEU A 566 -3.71 5.38 7.34
C LEU A 566 -3.26 6.82 7.60
N ARG A 567 -3.74 7.46 8.66
CA ARG A 567 -3.26 8.77 9.14
C ARG A 567 -2.45 8.57 10.42
N HIS A 568 -1.24 9.13 10.48
CA HIS A 568 -0.34 8.98 11.62
C HIS A 568 -0.13 10.33 12.31
N GLU A 569 -0.48 10.40 13.61
CA GLU A 569 -0.60 11.65 14.36
C GLU A 569 0.72 12.14 14.99
N PHE A 570 1.80 11.35 14.92
CA PHE A 570 3.14 11.68 15.43
C PHE A 570 3.16 12.18 16.88
N ALA A 571 2.69 11.36 17.82
CA ALA A 571 2.65 11.70 19.23
C ALA A 571 4.06 11.77 19.85
N GLN A 572 4.24 12.65 20.85
CA GLN A 572 5.44 12.65 21.69
C GLN A 572 5.51 11.40 22.57
N SER A 573 6.72 10.95 22.88
CA SER A 573 6.97 9.87 23.84
C SER A 573 8.28 10.12 24.57
N GLU A 574 8.58 9.28 25.56
CA GLU A 574 9.92 9.23 26.14
C GLU A 574 11.03 8.92 25.12
N ASN A 575 10.71 8.29 23.97
CA ASN A 575 11.67 8.06 22.89
C ASN A 575 11.86 9.28 21.98
N ARG A 576 10.97 10.27 22.07
CA ARG A 576 11.00 11.51 21.28
C ARG A 576 10.25 12.63 22.01
N SER A 577 11.01 13.49 22.70
CA SER A 577 10.48 14.61 23.48
C SER A 577 10.44 15.92 22.72
N ASN A 578 11.33 16.14 21.75
CA ASN A 578 11.33 17.37 20.93
C ASN A 578 12.08 17.14 19.60
N LYS A 579 12.36 18.22 18.86
CA LYS A 579 13.05 18.20 17.56
C LYS A 579 14.38 17.44 17.55
N TYR A 580 15.17 17.53 18.63
CA TYR A 580 16.48 16.86 18.77
C TYR A 580 16.52 15.82 19.90
N GLY A 581 15.55 15.86 20.81
CA GLY A 581 15.45 14.99 21.98
C GLY A 581 14.89 13.62 21.65
N TYR A 582 15.69 12.83 20.93
CA TYR A 582 15.41 11.41 20.71
C TYR A 582 16.08 10.55 21.77
N ASN A 583 15.59 9.33 21.97
CA ASN A 583 16.34 8.30 22.67
C ASN A 583 17.50 7.83 21.78
N TRP A 584 18.56 8.64 21.75
CA TRP A 584 19.73 8.42 20.91
C TRP A 584 20.48 7.14 21.25
N TYR A 585 20.47 6.72 22.52
CA TYR A 585 21.06 5.45 22.94
C TYR A 585 20.44 4.28 22.17
N SER A 586 19.10 4.13 22.22
CA SER A 586 18.41 3.01 21.57
C SER A 586 18.49 3.10 20.04
N ILE A 587 18.31 4.31 19.45
CA ILE A 587 18.41 4.49 18.00
C ILE A 587 19.79 4.05 17.48
N VAL A 588 20.87 4.50 18.12
CA VAL A 588 22.23 4.20 17.65
C VAL A 588 22.61 2.75 17.96
N LYS A 589 22.27 2.23 19.15
CA LYS A 589 22.44 0.81 19.50
C LYS A 589 21.84 -0.09 18.43
N ASN A 590 20.58 0.16 18.07
CA ASN A 590 19.84 -0.68 17.14
C ASN A 590 20.29 -0.49 15.69
N THR A 591 20.72 0.71 15.30
CA THR A 591 21.36 0.96 13.99
C THR A 591 22.64 0.14 13.84
N VAL A 592 23.52 0.16 14.85
CA VAL A 592 24.79 -0.59 14.82
C VAL A 592 24.54 -2.10 14.86
N TYR A 593 23.64 -2.55 15.73
CA TYR A 593 23.25 -3.97 15.80
C TYR A 593 22.67 -4.47 14.48
N PHE A 594 21.75 -3.72 13.87
CA PHE A 594 21.16 -4.03 12.57
C PHE A 594 22.23 -4.15 11.48
N ALA A 595 23.10 -3.14 11.39
CA ALA A 595 24.13 -3.11 10.36
C ALA A 595 25.10 -4.29 10.48
N LEU A 596 25.55 -4.63 11.68
CA LEU A 596 26.42 -5.78 11.91
C LEU A 596 25.72 -7.13 11.67
N THR A 597 24.40 -7.18 11.78
CA THR A 597 23.60 -8.40 11.58
C THR A 597 23.31 -8.66 10.10
N HIS A 598 23.07 -7.61 9.32
CA HIS A 598 22.58 -7.72 7.93
C HIS A 598 23.62 -7.40 6.85
N SER A 599 24.78 -6.86 7.22
CA SER A 599 25.88 -6.60 6.28
C SER A 599 26.65 -7.89 5.94
N VAL A 600 27.18 -7.96 4.72
CA VAL A 600 27.96 -9.11 4.22
C VAL A 600 29.49 -8.90 4.37
N ASN A 601 29.91 -7.69 4.74
CA ASN A 601 31.32 -7.28 4.84
C ASN A 601 31.94 -7.66 6.20
N ASN A 602 33.27 -7.49 6.33
CA ASN A 602 33.97 -7.67 7.60
C ASN A 602 33.49 -6.64 8.63
N ASN A 603 33.15 -7.10 9.83
CA ASN A 603 32.68 -6.27 10.95
C ASN A 603 33.56 -5.05 11.23
N ASP A 604 34.89 -5.17 11.15
CA ASP A 604 35.79 -4.04 11.45
C ASP A 604 35.58 -2.89 10.44
N ILE A 605 35.40 -3.21 9.15
CA ILE A 605 35.15 -2.22 8.10
C ILE A 605 33.77 -1.57 8.31
N ILE A 606 32.76 -2.37 8.66
CA ILE A 606 31.40 -1.89 8.92
C ILE A 606 31.39 -0.95 10.13
N VAL A 607 32.14 -1.27 11.19
CA VAL A 607 32.24 -0.42 12.39
C VAL A 607 32.85 0.94 12.05
N ASP A 608 33.94 0.98 11.27
CA ASP A 608 34.58 2.24 10.85
C ASP A 608 33.64 3.12 10.01
N GLU A 609 32.88 2.50 9.11
CA GLU A 609 31.89 3.19 8.27
C GLU A 609 30.69 3.68 9.10
N LEU A 610 30.17 2.86 10.01
CA LEU A 610 29.12 3.24 10.95
C LEU A 610 29.55 4.40 11.84
N GLU A 611 30.79 4.42 12.33
CA GLU A 611 31.30 5.54 13.13
C GLU A 611 31.23 6.85 12.33
N SER A 612 31.57 6.79 11.04
CA SER A 612 31.48 7.93 10.12
C SER A 612 30.04 8.36 9.85
N ILE A 613 29.12 7.40 9.65
CA ILE A 613 27.69 7.65 9.45
C ILE A 613 27.07 8.30 10.71
N VAL A 614 27.35 7.76 11.89
CA VAL A 614 26.83 8.28 13.17
C VAL A 614 27.32 9.70 13.43
N LYS A 615 28.60 10.00 13.15
CA LYS A 615 29.12 11.36 13.22
C LYS A 615 28.35 12.30 12.29
N ARG A 616 28.24 11.93 11.00
CA ARG A 616 27.63 12.77 9.96
C ARG A 616 26.14 12.99 10.16
N GLU A 617 25.41 11.97 10.55
CA GLU A 617 23.93 12.02 10.52
C GLU A 617 23.29 12.24 11.88
N ARG A 618 24.01 11.95 12.98
CA ARG A 618 23.48 12.08 14.33
C ARG A 618 24.19 13.22 15.08
N ILE A 619 25.52 13.16 15.17
CA ILE A 619 26.31 14.18 15.88
C ILE A 619 26.20 15.55 15.20
N ASP A 620 26.44 15.64 13.89
CA ASP A 620 26.36 16.91 13.17
C ASP A 620 24.92 17.49 13.17
N TYR A 621 23.90 16.63 13.21
CA TYR A 621 22.50 17.05 13.35
C TYR A 621 22.23 17.74 14.69
N ILE A 622 22.63 17.13 15.81
CA ILE A 622 22.47 17.76 17.14
C ILE A 622 23.42 18.96 17.32
N LYS A 623 24.60 18.94 16.69
CA LYS A 623 25.54 20.07 16.68
C LYS A 623 24.96 21.28 15.96
N THR A 624 24.18 21.06 14.90
CA THR A 624 23.42 22.13 14.24
C THR A 624 22.41 22.77 15.20
N GLY A 625 21.73 21.96 16.02
CA GLY A 625 20.84 22.45 17.08
C GLY A 625 21.57 23.34 18.09
N LEU A 626 22.77 22.95 18.52
CA LEU A 626 23.62 23.77 19.40
C LEU A 626 24.01 25.09 18.73
N HIS A 627 24.47 25.07 17.47
CA HIS A 627 24.86 26.28 16.74
C HIS A 627 23.71 27.28 16.54
N LYS A 628 22.48 26.78 16.40
CA LYS A 628 21.26 27.60 16.30
C LYS A 628 20.72 28.09 17.65
N GLY A 629 21.33 27.69 18.76
CA GLY A 629 20.84 27.97 20.11
C GLY A 629 19.55 27.23 20.47
N GLU A 630 19.17 26.22 19.70
CA GLU A 630 17.99 25.37 19.93
C GLU A 630 18.28 24.25 20.94
N LEU A 631 19.57 23.99 21.24
CA LEU A 631 20.05 23.09 22.29
C LEU A 631 21.02 23.81 23.22
N SER A 632 20.94 23.51 24.51
CA SER A 632 21.98 23.88 25.48
C SER A 632 23.25 23.06 25.27
N LYS A 633 24.37 23.57 25.78
CA LYS A 633 25.65 22.85 25.73
C LYS A 633 25.56 21.52 26.49
N GLU A 634 24.88 21.53 27.64
CA GLU A 634 24.66 20.36 28.49
C GLU A 634 23.85 19.28 27.75
N GLN A 635 22.78 19.66 27.05
CA GLN A 635 21.98 18.73 26.25
C GLN A 635 22.80 18.11 25.10
N TYR A 636 23.59 18.93 24.40
CA TYR A 636 24.46 18.44 23.33
C TYR A 636 25.49 17.43 23.84
N GLU A 637 26.13 17.70 24.98
CA GLU A 637 27.10 16.80 25.61
C GLU A 637 26.43 15.48 26.06
N GLN A 638 25.26 15.56 26.68
CA GLN A 638 24.49 14.38 27.09
C GLN A 638 24.05 13.52 25.88
N TYR A 639 23.48 14.13 24.84
CA TYR A 639 23.08 13.40 23.63
C TYR A 639 24.27 12.78 22.91
N THR A 640 25.40 13.48 22.84
CA THR A 640 26.64 12.94 22.28
C THR A 640 27.14 11.73 23.09
N TYR A 641 27.10 11.82 24.42
CA TYR A 641 27.46 10.70 25.29
C TYR A 641 26.53 9.49 25.09
N ASP A 642 25.23 9.70 25.00
CA ASP A 642 24.25 8.64 24.77
C ASP A 642 24.39 7.98 23.40
N ILE A 643 24.70 8.77 22.35
CA ILE A 643 25.02 8.27 21.00
C ILE A 643 26.19 7.27 21.07
N TRP A 644 27.31 7.65 21.70
CA TRP A 644 28.50 6.78 21.74
C TRP A 644 28.33 5.57 22.67
N ARG A 645 27.61 5.71 23.79
CA ARG A 645 27.20 4.54 24.59
C ARG A 645 26.31 3.59 23.79
N GLY A 646 25.39 4.12 23.01
CA GLY A 646 24.53 3.32 22.12
C GLY A 646 25.37 2.56 21.11
N PHE A 647 26.36 3.23 20.51
CA PHE A 647 27.29 2.63 19.56
C PHE A 647 28.04 1.40 20.13
N GLU A 648 28.67 1.56 21.30
CA GLU A 648 29.37 0.46 21.98
C GLU A 648 28.41 -0.68 22.37
N ALA A 649 27.21 -0.34 22.84
CA ALA A 649 26.18 -1.32 23.19
C ALA A 649 25.72 -2.12 21.96
N GLY A 650 25.58 -1.49 20.80
CA GLY A 650 25.22 -2.16 19.54
C GLY A 650 26.29 -3.15 19.09
N ILE A 651 27.58 -2.79 19.19
CA ILE A 651 28.70 -3.71 18.89
C ILE A 651 28.67 -4.92 19.83
N LYS A 652 28.37 -4.69 21.11
CA LYS A 652 28.26 -5.78 22.09
C LYS A 652 27.07 -6.69 21.76
N ALA A 653 25.90 -6.11 21.48
CA ALA A 653 24.70 -6.85 21.14
C ALA A 653 24.90 -7.75 19.90
N ALA A 654 25.63 -7.28 18.89
CA ALA A 654 25.93 -8.05 17.67
C ALA A 654 26.81 -9.29 17.91
N LYS A 655 27.43 -9.42 19.09
CA LYS A 655 28.19 -10.62 19.50
C LYS A 655 27.32 -11.63 20.24
N GLU A 656 26.13 -11.24 20.68
CA GLU A 656 25.17 -12.09 21.36
C GLU A 656 24.23 -12.74 20.34
N ALA A 657 23.55 -13.82 20.73
CA ALA A 657 22.57 -14.46 19.86
C ALA A 657 21.27 -13.62 19.84
N PRO A 658 20.61 -13.48 18.68
CA PRO A 658 19.31 -12.81 18.57
C PRO A 658 18.27 -13.39 19.52
N LYS A 659 17.37 -12.52 20.03
CA LYS A 659 16.34 -12.88 21.01
C LYS A 659 14.99 -13.04 20.32
N TYR A 660 14.87 -14.12 19.56
CA TYR A 660 13.64 -14.44 18.83
C TYR A 660 12.56 -15.00 19.75
N LEU A 661 11.31 -14.91 19.29
CA LEU A 661 10.19 -15.65 19.84
C LEU A 661 10.43 -17.16 19.64
N ILE A 662 10.83 -17.85 20.71
CA ILE A 662 11.07 -19.30 20.73
C ILE A 662 9.92 -19.94 21.52
N ASP A 663 8.89 -20.45 20.84
CA ASP A 663 7.88 -21.25 21.54
C ASP A 663 7.16 -22.28 20.66
N ASN A 664 7.15 -23.54 21.10
CA ASN A 664 6.39 -24.65 20.53
C ASN A 664 4.93 -24.68 21.02
N THR A 665 4.49 -23.71 21.83
CA THR A 665 3.17 -23.70 22.48
C THR A 665 2.19 -22.65 21.97
N ILE A 666 2.41 -22.09 20.77
CA ILE A 666 1.43 -21.24 20.09
C ILE A 666 0.14 -22.05 19.89
N LYS A 667 -0.84 -21.82 20.76
CA LYS A 667 -2.16 -22.44 20.70
C LYS A 667 -3.09 -21.52 19.94
N ASN A 668 -4.05 -22.10 19.22
CA ASN A 668 -5.20 -21.33 18.75
C ASN A 668 -5.91 -20.74 19.97
N LYS A 669 -5.94 -19.42 20.03
CA LYS A 669 -6.69 -18.64 21.03
C LYS A 669 -8.06 -18.29 20.43
N ASP A 670 -8.98 -17.88 21.29
CA ASP A 670 -10.29 -17.43 20.84
C ASP A 670 -10.15 -16.11 20.08
N PHE A 671 -10.76 -16.01 18.90
CA PHE A 671 -10.83 -14.77 18.12
C PHE A 671 -11.92 -13.86 18.70
N ILE A 672 -11.56 -12.66 19.17
CA ILE A 672 -12.52 -11.72 19.76
C ILE A 672 -12.77 -10.59 18.77
N ASN A 673 -13.88 -10.69 18.02
CA ASN A 673 -14.28 -9.64 17.07
C ASN A 673 -14.43 -8.28 17.77
N PHE A 674 -13.73 -7.27 17.25
CA PHE A 674 -13.82 -5.91 17.78
C PHE A 674 -15.16 -5.24 17.43
N ASN A 675 -15.62 -5.48 16.19
CA ASN A 675 -16.92 -5.05 15.67
C ASN A 675 -17.87 -6.24 15.53
N THR A 676 -19.18 -6.00 15.68
CA THR A 676 -20.19 -7.07 15.66
C THR A 676 -20.91 -7.21 14.32
N PHE A 677 -20.78 -6.22 13.44
CA PHE A 677 -21.42 -6.18 12.14
C PHE A 677 -20.44 -5.63 11.11
N SER A 678 -20.55 -6.10 9.88
CA SER A 678 -19.90 -5.50 8.71
C SER A 678 -20.86 -4.53 8.04
N VAL A 679 -20.30 -3.52 7.38
CA VAL A 679 -21.05 -2.52 6.61
C VAL A 679 -20.65 -2.67 5.15
N GLN A 680 -21.62 -2.75 4.25
CA GLN A 680 -21.31 -2.71 2.83
C GLN A 680 -20.88 -1.29 2.46
N HIS A 681 -19.61 -1.12 2.19
CA HIS A 681 -19.06 0.17 1.76
C HIS A 681 -18.85 0.17 0.25
N LYS A 682 -19.28 1.25 -0.40
CA LYS A 682 -18.91 1.57 -1.76
C LYS A 682 -18.33 2.98 -1.76
N PRO A 683 -17.05 3.17 -2.13
CA PRO A 683 -16.48 4.50 -2.30
C PRO A 683 -17.30 5.30 -3.31
N ILE A 684 -17.49 6.59 -3.02
CA ILE A 684 -18.16 7.56 -3.90
C ILE A 684 -17.18 8.69 -4.21
N HIS A 685 -17.41 9.39 -5.31
CA HIS A 685 -16.62 10.55 -5.71
C HIS A 685 -17.35 11.83 -5.32
N ILE A 686 -16.79 12.55 -4.35
CA ILE A 686 -17.34 13.78 -3.79
C ILE A 686 -16.50 14.93 -4.32
N VAL A 687 -17.13 15.87 -5.03
CA VAL A 687 -16.48 17.09 -5.50
C VAL A 687 -16.89 18.25 -4.60
N ILE A 688 -15.91 18.86 -3.93
CA ILE A 688 -16.08 20.06 -3.12
C ILE A 688 -15.69 21.28 -3.95
N VAL A 689 -16.54 22.31 -3.96
CA VAL A 689 -16.23 23.59 -4.62
C VAL A 689 -16.08 24.68 -3.57
N THR A 690 -14.91 25.32 -3.54
CA THR A 690 -14.63 26.46 -2.66
C THR A 690 -13.48 27.32 -3.20
N LYS A 691 -13.54 28.65 -3.15
CA LYS A 691 -12.41 29.50 -3.57
C LYS A 691 -11.12 29.34 -2.76
N GLU A 692 -11.17 28.85 -1.52
CA GLU A 692 -10.01 28.75 -0.62
C GLU A 692 -9.83 27.34 -0.06
N PHE A 693 -8.71 26.68 -0.40
CA PHE A 693 -8.30 25.39 0.18
C PHE A 693 -6.82 25.13 -0.18
N PRO A 694 -5.96 24.61 0.72
CA PRO A 694 -6.14 24.50 2.17
C PRO A 694 -6.27 25.90 2.83
N PRO A 695 -6.62 26.02 4.11
CA PRO A 695 -6.90 27.31 4.76
C PRO A 695 -5.69 28.28 4.85
N PHE A 696 -4.49 27.85 4.44
CA PHE A 696 -3.25 28.61 4.63
C PHE A 696 -3.01 29.74 3.62
N THR A 697 -3.86 29.89 2.60
CA THR A 697 -3.69 30.94 1.58
C THR A 697 -4.41 32.24 1.94
N LYS A 698 -5.47 32.19 2.77
CA LYS A 698 -6.26 33.33 3.25
C LYS A 698 -6.96 32.99 4.58
N SER A 699 -7.13 33.99 5.46
CA SER A 699 -7.63 33.89 6.84
C SER A 699 -9.15 33.61 6.98
N GLY A 700 -9.72 32.78 6.10
CA GLY A 700 -11.15 32.49 6.01
C GLY A 700 -11.60 31.24 6.80
N GLY A 701 -12.84 31.27 7.27
CA GLY A 701 -13.46 30.14 7.97
C GLY A 701 -14.01 29.06 7.05
N ILE A 702 -14.19 29.34 5.76
CA ILE A 702 -14.80 28.42 4.79
C ILE A 702 -13.79 27.34 4.39
N GLY A 703 -12.57 27.75 4.06
CA GLY A 703 -11.50 26.79 3.75
C GLY A 703 -11.22 25.85 4.92
N THR A 704 -11.28 26.35 6.16
CA THR A 704 -11.11 25.53 7.38
C THR A 704 -12.25 24.52 7.56
N LEU A 705 -13.50 24.93 7.32
CA LEU A 705 -14.67 24.04 7.38
C LEU A 705 -14.52 22.88 6.39
N TYR A 706 -14.26 23.18 5.11
CA TYR A 706 -14.13 22.14 4.10
C TYR A 706 -12.88 21.29 4.28
N TYR A 707 -11.81 21.85 4.85
CA TYR A 707 -10.62 21.09 5.17
C TYR A 707 -10.91 19.96 6.16
N HIS A 708 -11.65 20.26 7.24
CA HIS A 708 -12.06 19.26 8.22
C HIS A 708 -13.04 18.25 7.62
N LEU A 709 -14.03 18.70 6.86
CA LEU A 709 -14.99 17.82 6.20
C LEU A 709 -14.30 16.87 5.20
N ALA A 710 -13.49 17.41 4.29
CA ALA A 710 -12.73 16.63 3.29
C ALA A 710 -11.84 15.57 3.95
N SER A 711 -11.17 15.93 5.06
CA SER A 711 -10.31 15.00 5.80
C SER A 711 -11.07 13.81 6.37
N GLU A 712 -12.27 14.02 6.93
CA GLU A 712 -13.08 12.93 7.49
C GLU A 712 -13.76 12.09 6.40
N LEU A 713 -14.22 12.72 5.32
CA LEU A 713 -14.77 12.01 4.15
C LEU A 713 -13.71 11.10 3.51
N LEU A 714 -12.45 11.55 3.49
CA LEU A 714 -11.31 10.77 3.03
C LEU A 714 -11.06 9.57 3.97
N ILE A 715 -11.02 9.78 5.30
CA ILE A 715 -10.86 8.69 6.29
C ILE A 715 -12.00 7.68 6.22
N ALA A 716 -13.21 8.13 5.88
CA ALA A 716 -14.35 7.26 5.64
C ALA A 716 -14.23 6.42 4.35
N GLY A 717 -13.13 6.55 3.59
CA GLY A 717 -12.83 5.72 2.42
C GLY A 717 -13.27 6.30 1.08
N HIS A 718 -13.75 7.54 1.02
CA HIS A 718 -14.28 8.12 -0.22
C HIS A 718 -13.22 8.86 -1.04
N PHE A 719 -13.51 9.06 -2.34
CA PHE A 719 -12.71 9.92 -3.20
C PHE A 719 -13.17 11.36 -3.03
N VAL A 720 -12.24 12.27 -2.74
CA VAL A 720 -12.54 13.68 -2.48
C VAL A 720 -11.73 14.54 -3.44
N THR A 721 -12.42 15.23 -4.35
CA THR A 721 -11.83 16.26 -5.20
C THR A 721 -12.24 17.63 -4.69
N VAL A 722 -11.31 18.57 -4.56
CA VAL A 722 -11.59 19.96 -4.18
C VAL A 722 -11.20 20.87 -5.35
N ILE A 723 -12.11 21.72 -5.80
CA ILE A 723 -11.86 22.71 -6.84
C ILE A 723 -11.72 24.08 -6.17
N ILE A 724 -10.58 24.74 -6.41
CA ILE A 724 -10.24 26.07 -5.88
C ILE A 724 -9.87 27.08 -6.94
N GLN A 725 -9.97 28.36 -6.57
CA GLN A 725 -9.44 29.46 -7.35
C GLN A 725 -8.00 29.79 -6.95
N SER A 726 -7.13 29.98 -7.94
CA SER A 726 -5.70 30.31 -7.76
C SER A 726 -5.24 31.35 -8.79
N GLU A 727 -4.04 31.90 -8.59
CA GLU A 727 -3.39 32.75 -9.61
C GLU A 727 -2.79 31.91 -10.75
N ILE A 728 -2.44 30.65 -10.48
CA ILE A 728 -1.84 29.71 -11.42
C ILE A 728 -2.63 28.41 -11.38
N GLU A 729 -2.91 27.83 -12.56
CA GLU A 729 -3.50 26.50 -12.68
C GLU A 729 -2.56 25.44 -12.10
N ASN A 730 -3.10 24.54 -11.29
CA ASN A 730 -2.33 23.45 -10.71
C ASN A 730 -3.24 22.28 -10.35
N VAL A 731 -2.75 21.06 -10.49
CA VAL A 731 -3.45 19.85 -10.03
C VAL A 731 -2.53 19.10 -9.09
N LEU A 732 -3.04 18.78 -7.91
CA LEU A 732 -2.35 18.00 -6.89
C LEU A 732 -3.17 16.75 -6.59
N GLU A 733 -2.57 15.57 -6.77
CA GLU A 733 -3.23 14.29 -6.54
C GLU A 733 -2.44 13.46 -5.52
N ARG A 734 -3.17 12.90 -4.54
CA ARG A 734 -2.61 12.15 -3.42
C ARG A 734 -3.55 11.03 -2.99
N GLY A 735 -3.42 9.88 -3.64
CA GLY A 735 -4.30 8.74 -3.40
C GLY A 735 -5.74 9.12 -3.75
N ARG A 736 -6.66 8.94 -2.80
CA ARG A 736 -8.08 9.28 -2.99
C ARG A 736 -8.42 10.78 -2.86
N PHE A 737 -7.42 11.63 -2.64
CA PHE A 737 -7.58 13.09 -2.57
C PHE A 737 -7.03 13.79 -3.81
N LYS A 738 -7.81 14.70 -4.39
CA LYS A 738 -7.40 15.55 -5.52
C LYS A 738 -7.73 17.02 -5.23
N LEU A 739 -6.81 17.92 -5.53
CA LEU A 739 -7.01 19.37 -5.48
C LEU A 739 -6.76 19.95 -6.87
N ILE A 740 -7.76 20.66 -7.39
CA ILE A 740 -7.72 21.29 -8.71
C ILE A 740 -7.81 22.79 -8.50
N ALA A 741 -6.69 23.46 -8.72
CA ALA A 741 -6.59 24.91 -8.71
C ALA A 741 -6.78 25.43 -10.13
N LEU A 742 -7.87 26.14 -10.35
CA LEU A 742 -8.17 26.80 -11.62
C LEU A 742 -7.69 28.26 -11.53
N ALA A 743 -7.02 28.75 -12.57
CA ALA A 743 -6.54 30.12 -12.59
C ALA A 743 -7.70 31.11 -12.62
N LYS A 744 -7.50 32.28 -12.00
CA LYS A 744 -8.41 33.43 -12.05
C LYS A 744 -8.71 33.97 -13.45
N ASN A 745 -8.16 33.38 -14.52
CA ASN A 745 -8.24 33.83 -15.90
C ASN A 745 -9.57 34.55 -16.16
N ALA A 746 -9.47 35.85 -16.39
CA ALA A 746 -10.60 36.69 -16.75
C ALA A 746 -11.24 36.06 -17.97
N VAL A 747 -12.41 35.47 -17.79
CA VAL A 747 -13.22 35.06 -18.93
C VAL A 747 -13.39 36.32 -19.78
N ASN A 748 -12.78 36.34 -20.97
CA ASN A 748 -12.86 37.45 -21.93
C ASN A 748 -14.26 37.56 -22.56
N HIS A 749 -15.26 36.92 -21.94
CA HIS A 749 -16.64 36.91 -22.36
C HIS A 749 -17.44 37.78 -21.39
N THR A 750 -18.02 38.84 -21.92
CA THR A 750 -19.02 39.64 -21.21
C THR A 750 -20.36 38.93 -21.31
N TYR A 751 -20.82 38.35 -20.21
CA TYR A 751 -22.17 37.79 -20.05
C TYR A 751 -23.20 38.89 -19.74
N LEU A 752 -22.79 39.91 -18.97
CA LEU A 752 -23.65 41.02 -18.52
C LEU A 752 -22.98 42.37 -18.82
N ASP A 753 -23.64 43.25 -19.55
CA ASP A 753 -23.00 44.49 -20.05
C ASP A 753 -22.72 45.53 -18.94
N ASP A 754 -23.37 45.42 -17.78
CA ASP A 754 -23.40 46.45 -16.73
C ASP A 754 -22.75 46.03 -15.39
N SER A 755 -22.17 44.83 -15.29
CA SER A 755 -21.51 44.36 -14.06
C SER A 755 -20.20 43.58 -14.30
N VAL A 756 -19.06 44.18 -13.94
CA VAL A 756 -17.75 43.51 -14.01
C VAL A 756 -17.64 42.39 -12.96
N LEU A 757 -18.19 42.61 -11.76
CA LEU A 757 -18.10 41.65 -10.67
C LEU A 757 -18.93 40.39 -10.95
N ALA A 758 -20.17 40.54 -11.43
CA ALA A 758 -21.01 39.40 -11.80
C ALA A 758 -20.40 38.61 -12.95
N ASN A 759 -19.81 39.27 -13.96
CA ASN A 759 -19.07 38.59 -15.02
C ASN A 759 -17.87 37.79 -14.49
N SER A 760 -17.11 38.33 -13.54
CA SER A 760 -15.99 37.60 -12.93
C SER A 760 -16.47 36.33 -12.21
N ILE A 761 -17.60 36.42 -11.52
CA ILE A 761 -18.23 35.29 -10.82
C ILE A 761 -18.78 34.25 -11.81
N LEU A 762 -19.50 34.67 -12.85
CA LEU A 762 -20.01 33.78 -13.89
C LEU A 762 -18.90 33.09 -14.65
N GLY A 763 -17.81 33.80 -14.95
CA GLY A 763 -16.65 33.26 -15.61
C GLY A 763 -15.99 32.16 -14.78
N TRP A 764 -15.77 32.43 -13.49
CA TRP A 764 -15.30 31.43 -12.53
C TRP A 764 -16.23 30.22 -12.46
N SER A 765 -17.53 30.46 -12.26
CA SER A 765 -18.52 29.40 -12.12
C SER A 765 -18.64 28.52 -13.37
N THR A 766 -18.46 29.11 -14.55
CA THR A 766 -18.44 28.37 -15.82
C THR A 766 -17.23 27.43 -15.89
N GLN A 767 -16.04 27.87 -15.46
CA GLN A 767 -14.86 27.00 -15.41
C GLN A 767 -15.06 25.84 -14.43
N VAL A 768 -15.64 26.11 -13.26
CA VAL A 768 -16.01 25.07 -12.29
C VAL A 768 -16.95 24.04 -12.93
N ALA A 769 -17.99 24.48 -13.64
CA ALA A 769 -18.94 23.59 -14.29
C ALA A 769 -18.29 22.72 -15.37
N ILE A 770 -17.39 23.28 -16.19
CA ILE A 770 -16.62 22.56 -17.20
C ILE A 770 -15.72 21.51 -16.54
N GLU A 771 -15.03 21.87 -15.45
CA GLU A 771 -14.14 20.94 -14.75
C GLU A 771 -14.93 19.78 -14.12
N ILE A 772 -16.11 20.05 -13.53
CA ILE A 772 -16.97 18.99 -12.99
C ILE A 772 -17.44 18.04 -14.10
N ASP A 773 -17.83 18.55 -15.27
CA ASP A 773 -18.22 17.74 -16.42
C ASP A 773 -17.06 16.85 -16.90
N ALA A 774 -15.86 17.44 -17.05
CA ALA A 774 -14.65 16.71 -17.43
C ALA A 774 -14.26 15.63 -16.40
N LEU A 775 -14.40 15.91 -15.10
CA LEU A 775 -14.18 14.93 -14.04
C LEU A 775 -15.18 13.78 -14.12
N ASN A 776 -16.45 14.07 -14.41
CA ASN A 776 -17.52 13.08 -14.49
C ASN A 776 -17.30 12.08 -15.63
N ASP A 777 -16.70 12.52 -16.74
CA ASP A 777 -16.33 11.64 -17.87
C ASP A 777 -15.21 10.66 -17.51
N VAL A 778 -14.28 11.04 -16.64
CA VAL A 778 -13.13 10.21 -16.25
C VAL A 778 -13.47 9.31 -15.06
N HIS A 779 -14.03 9.90 -13.99
CA HIS A 779 -14.41 9.21 -12.77
C HIS A 779 -15.76 9.77 -12.29
N PRO A 780 -16.88 9.04 -12.52
CA PRO A 780 -18.22 9.55 -12.30
C PRO A 780 -18.40 10.25 -10.95
N VAL A 781 -18.80 11.52 -11.01
CA VAL A 781 -19.02 12.34 -9.82
C VAL A 781 -20.33 11.91 -9.19
N SER A 782 -20.26 11.51 -7.92
CA SER A 782 -21.45 11.05 -7.19
C SER A 782 -22.25 12.23 -6.62
N VAL A 783 -21.56 13.27 -6.15
CA VAL A 783 -22.18 14.48 -5.57
C VAL A 783 -21.24 15.67 -5.64
N VAL A 784 -21.78 16.86 -5.84
CA VAL A 784 -21.07 18.14 -5.68
C VAL A 784 -21.52 18.81 -4.39
N ASP A 785 -20.60 19.14 -3.48
CA ASP A 785 -20.86 19.89 -2.24
C ASP A 785 -20.17 21.25 -2.31
N ALA A 786 -20.94 22.33 -2.31
CA ALA A 786 -20.45 23.67 -2.53
C ALA A 786 -20.88 24.64 -1.44
N CYS A 787 -20.04 25.62 -1.16
CA CYS A 787 -20.37 26.69 -0.23
C CYS A 787 -21.19 27.79 -0.92
N LEU A 788 -22.09 28.43 -0.17
CA LEU A 788 -22.62 29.74 -0.54
C LEU A 788 -21.53 30.80 -0.33
N TRP A 789 -20.64 30.94 -1.30
CA TRP A 789 -19.65 32.02 -1.37
C TRP A 789 -19.57 32.51 -2.82
N ASP A 790 -19.79 33.81 -3.06
CA ASP A 790 -19.75 34.43 -4.38
C ASP A 790 -20.50 33.66 -5.50
N SER A 791 -21.52 32.86 -5.16
CA SER A 791 -22.26 32.00 -6.10
C SER A 791 -21.40 31.12 -7.02
N GLU A 792 -20.32 30.54 -6.48
CA GLU A 792 -19.30 29.76 -7.22
C GLU A 792 -19.85 28.64 -8.11
N VAL A 793 -20.98 28.04 -7.75
CA VAL A 793 -21.59 26.92 -8.47
C VAL A 793 -22.80 27.29 -9.32
N TYR A 794 -23.06 28.59 -9.54
CA TYR A 794 -24.20 29.05 -10.34
C TYR A 794 -24.30 28.38 -11.72
N ALA A 795 -23.25 28.39 -12.53
CA ALA A 795 -23.28 27.78 -13.86
C ALA A 795 -23.51 26.25 -13.79
N PHE A 796 -22.90 25.57 -12.81
CA PHE A 796 -23.12 24.15 -12.58
C PHE A 796 -24.57 23.85 -12.19
N SER A 797 -25.20 24.69 -11.36
CA SER A 797 -26.60 24.53 -10.95
C SER A 797 -27.58 24.52 -12.12
N LEU A 798 -27.22 25.16 -13.25
CA LEU A 798 -28.04 25.19 -14.46
C LEU A 798 -27.97 23.89 -15.27
N ILE A 799 -26.92 23.08 -15.06
CA ILE A 799 -26.66 21.85 -15.84
C ILE A 799 -26.65 20.57 -14.99
N SER A 800 -26.63 20.66 -13.66
CA SER A 800 -26.53 19.52 -12.73
C SER A 800 -27.54 18.41 -13.04
N LYS A 801 -28.82 18.78 -13.25
CA LYS A 801 -29.91 17.85 -13.61
C LYS A 801 -29.69 17.16 -14.95
N LYS A 802 -29.07 17.84 -15.92
CA LYS A 802 -28.73 17.26 -17.23
C LYS A 802 -27.58 16.24 -17.11
N LEU A 803 -26.63 16.51 -16.22
CA LEU A 803 -25.52 15.60 -15.92
C LEU A 803 -25.92 14.45 -14.99
N GLY A 804 -27.09 14.53 -14.35
CA GLY A 804 -27.55 13.52 -13.38
C GLY A 804 -26.72 13.53 -12.08
N ILE A 805 -26.07 14.65 -11.77
CA ILE A 805 -25.21 14.79 -10.59
C ILE A 805 -25.97 15.62 -9.55
N PRO A 806 -26.32 15.06 -8.37
CA PRO A 806 -26.94 15.83 -7.32
C PRO A 806 -25.94 16.84 -6.73
N TYR A 807 -26.44 18.00 -6.31
CA TYR A 807 -25.61 19.02 -5.68
C TYR A 807 -26.20 19.56 -4.39
N VAL A 808 -25.30 19.73 -3.42
CA VAL A 808 -25.57 20.19 -2.07
C VAL A 808 -24.97 21.58 -1.92
N LEU A 809 -25.77 22.52 -1.40
CA LEU A 809 -25.33 23.89 -1.16
C LEU A 809 -25.29 24.19 0.35
N ARG A 810 -24.11 24.51 0.88
CA ARG A 810 -23.93 24.87 2.29
C ARG A 810 -24.11 26.36 2.52
N LEU A 811 -25.06 26.74 3.37
CA LEU A 811 -25.27 28.14 3.71
C LEU A 811 -24.29 28.58 4.80
N VAL A 812 -23.50 29.60 4.46
CA VAL A 812 -22.63 30.35 5.38
C VAL A 812 -23.14 31.79 5.48
N THR A 813 -22.27 32.81 5.53
CA THR A 813 -22.70 34.22 5.51
C THR A 813 -23.27 34.60 4.14
N PRO A 814 -24.55 34.96 4.02
CA PRO A 814 -25.12 35.42 2.74
C PRO A 814 -24.56 36.78 2.34
N LEU A 815 -24.46 37.08 1.03
CA LEU A 815 -23.89 38.32 0.52
C LEU A 815 -24.53 39.58 1.10
N LEU A 816 -25.86 39.67 1.15
CA LEU A 816 -26.58 40.85 1.66
C LEU A 816 -26.18 41.16 3.10
N VAL A 817 -26.01 40.11 3.92
CA VAL A 817 -25.55 40.24 5.30
C VAL A 817 -24.07 40.64 5.36
N ALA A 818 -23.23 40.03 4.52
CA ALA A 818 -21.82 40.36 4.45
C ALA A 818 -21.58 41.81 4.02
N ASN A 819 -22.31 42.30 3.01
CA ASN A 819 -22.25 43.67 2.53
C ASN A 819 -22.67 44.68 3.62
N GLU A 820 -23.75 44.40 4.35
CA GLU A 820 -24.22 45.21 5.48
C GLU A 820 -23.22 45.23 6.65
N LYS A 821 -22.74 44.05 7.08
CA LYS A 821 -21.94 43.91 8.30
C LYS A 821 -20.46 44.23 8.11
N ASN A 822 -19.93 44.05 6.91
CA ASN A 822 -18.54 44.40 6.57
C ASN A 822 -18.42 45.79 5.91
N THR A 823 -19.54 46.49 5.69
CA THR A 823 -19.58 47.83 5.07
C THR A 823 -18.86 47.89 3.73
N TRP A 824 -19.04 46.86 2.89
CA TRP A 824 -18.37 46.76 1.59
C TRP A 824 -18.84 47.84 0.59
N ASN A 825 -20.02 48.43 0.81
CA ASN A 825 -20.61 49.48 -0.03
C ASN A 825 -20.68 49.09 -1.52
N MET A 826 -21.07 47.85 -1.79
CA MET A 826 -21.23 47.35 -3.17
C MET A 826 -22.27 48.17 -3.92
N ASN A 827 -22.05 48.37 -5.23
CA ASN A 827 -23.04 49.06 -6.07
C ASN A 827 -24.32 48.22 -6.19
N SER A 828 -25.46 48.89 -6.43
CA SER A 828 -26.77 48.23 -6.41
C SER A 828 -26.92 47.16 -7.50
N ILE A 829 -26.34 47.37 -8.68
CA ILE A 829 -26.42 46.44 -9.81
C ILE A 829 -25.73 45.11 -9.46
N ASP A 830 -24.54 45.17 -8.87
CA ASP A 830 -23.82 43.98 -8.40
C ASP A 830 -24.58 43.26 -7.28
N VAL A 831 -25.18 44.01 -6.36
CA VAL A 831 -26.01 43.44 -5.29
C VAL A 831 -27.23 42.71 -5.87
N ASP A 832 -27.90 43.29 -6.87
CA ASP A 832 -29.08 42.70 -7.52
C ASP A 832 -28.71 41.39 -8.25
N TYR A 833 -27.65 41.38 -9.05
CA TYR A 833 -27.21 40.17 -9.75
C TYR A 833 -26.77 39.06 -8.80
N LEU A 834 -25.94 39.39 -7.82
CA LEU A 834 -25.38 38.37 -6.94
C LEU A 834 -26.41 37.84 -5.95
N SER A 835 -27.33 38.68 -5.48
CA SER A 835 -28.45 38.21 -4.66
C SER A 835 -29.40 37.31 -5.45
N TYR A 836 -29.61 37.61 -6.74
CA TYR A 836 -30.32 36.74 -7.66
C TYR A 836 -29.60 35.40 -7.81
N PHE A 837 -28.28 35.38 -8.09
CA PHE A 837 -27.51 34.14 -8.20
C PHE A 837 -27.59 33.28 -6.93
N GLU A 838 -27.38 33.88 -5.76
CA GLU A 838 -27.44 33.18 -4.48
C GLU A 838 -28.83 32.57 -4.22
N ARG A 839 -29.90 33.29 -4.57
CA ARG A 839 -31.27 32.78 -4.46
C ARG A 839 -31.53 31.61 -5.42
N GLU A 840 -31.09 31.74 -6.67
CA GLU A 840 -31.32 30.70 -7.67
C GLU A 840 -30.57 29.41 -7.32
N ILE A 841 -29.30 29.46 -6.92
CA ILE A 841 -28.56 28.24 -6.54
C ILE A 841 -29.16 27.53 -5.32
N VAL A 842 -29.80 28.27 -4.41
CA VAL A 842 -30.55 27.72 -3.27
C VAL A 842 -31.84 27.06 -3.76
N ASN A 843 -32.57 27.71 -4.66
CA ASN A 843 -33.83 27.19 -5.20
C ASN A 843 -33.65 25.93 -6.05
N SER A 844 -32.53 25.80 -6.77
CA SER A 844 -32.28 24.64 -7.64
C SER A 844 -31.54 23.48 -6.98
N ALA A 845 -31.06 23.64 -5.73
CA ALA A 845 -30.25 22.63 -5.05
C ALA A 845 -31.07 21.39 -4.67
N ASP A 846 -30.46 20.21 -4.79
CA ASP A 846 -31.08 18.96 -4.36
C ASP A 846 -31.14 18.87 -2.83
N ALA A 847 -30.19 19.53 -2.14
CA ALA A 847 -30.26 19.76 -0.71
C ALA A 847 -29.56 21.07 -0.31
N VAL A 848 -30.15 21.79 0.64
CA VAL A 848 -29.55 23.00 1.21
C VAL A 848 -29.17 22.75 2.66
N VAL A 849 -27.91 22.99 3.00
CA VAL A 849 -27.31 22.63 4.30
C VAL A 849 -26.92 23.90 5.06
N PRO A 850 -27.78 24.45 5.92
CA PRO A 850 -27.39 25.54 6.78
C PRO A 850 -26.49 25.06 7.92
N ILE A 851 -25.39 25.79 8.16
CA ILE A 851 -24.46 25.47 9.26
C ILE A 851 -25.01 25.81 10.64
N SER A 852 -26.09 26.59 10.71
CA SER A 852 -26.80 26.98 11.93
C SER A 852 -28.24 27.35 11.60
N GLU A 853 -29.14 27.30 12.59
CA GLU A 853 -30.52 27.74 12.38
C GLU A 853 -30.58 29.25 12.11
N SER A 854 -29.74 30.02 12.81
CA SER A 854 -29.62 31.47 12.60
C SER A 854 -29.28 31.83 11.15
N ILE A 855 -28.37 31.10 10.50
CA ILE A 855 -28.05 31.33 9.09
C ILE A 855 -29.21 31.00 8.16
N LYS A 856 -29.93 29.90 8.44
CA LYS A 856 -31.13 29.54 7.67
C LYS A 856 -32.19 30.63 7.74
N GLU A 857 -32.55 31.06 8.96
CA GLU A 857 -33.57 32.09 9.18
C GLU A 857 -33.16 33.42 8.51
N THR A 858 -31.90 33.81 8.67
CA THR A 858 -31.36 35.04 8.05
C THR A 858 -31.41 34.98 6.53
N PHE A 859 -31.07 33.84 5.92
CA PHE A 859 -31.16 33.68 4.47
C PHE A 859 -32.61 33.77 3.99
N ILE A 860 -33.56 33.10 4.66
CA ILE A 860 -34.98 33.14 4.31
C ILE A 860 -35.50 34.59 4.39
N GLU A 861 -35.18 35.31 5.46
CA GLU A 861 -35.60 36.71 5.66
C GLU A 861 -35.07 37.62 4.55
N LYS A 862 -33.78 37.51 4.21
CA LYS A 862 -33.10 38.42 3.28
C LYS A 862 -33.38 38.12 1.81
N TYR A 863 -33.57 36.85 1.44
CA TYR A 863 -33.64 36.42 0.04
C TYR A 863 -35.02 35.95 -0.40
N SER A 864 -35.91 35.60 0.55
CA SER A 864 -37.23 35.01 0.25
C SER A 864 -37.16 33.89 -0.81
N PRO A 865 -36.38 32.81 -0.55
CA PRO A 865 -36.27 31.68 -1.48
C PRO A 865 -37.60 30.94 -1.63
N SER A 866 -37.66 30.00 -2.57
CA SER A 866 -38.83 29.15 -2.79
C SER A 866 -39.24 28.41 -1.51
N PRO A 867 -40.54 28.30 -1.18
CA PRO A 867 -41.01 27.55 -0.03
C PRO A 867 -40.76 26.04 -0.14
N ASP A 868 -40.44 25.54 -1.34
CA ASP A 868 -40.16 24.12 -1.59
C ASP A 868 -38.73 23.71 -1.23
N VAL A 869 -37.87 24.67 -0.85
CA VAL A 869 -36.49 24.37 -0.46
C VAL A 869 -36.46 23.53 0.82
N ILE A 870 -35.83 22.36 0.73
CA ILE A 870 -35.64 21.45 1.86
C ILE A 870 -34.29 21.74 2.51
N TYR A 871 -34.34 22.10 3.80
CA TYR A 871 -33.15 22.42 4.59
C TYR A 871 -32.73 21.25 5.48
N HIS A 872 -31.45 20.86 5.40
CA HIS A 872 -30.82 19.83 6.22
C HIS A 872 -29.76 20.47 7.11
N LYS A 873 -30.11 20.81 8.35
CA LYS A 873 -29.15 21.43 9.28
C LYS A 873 -28.00 20.49 9.61
N ILE A 874 -26.80 20.84 9.18
CA ILE A 874 -25.56 20.15 9.53
C ILE A 874 -24.56 21.19 10.02
N ASN A 875 -24.24 21.12 11.31
CA ASN A 875 -23.30 22.04 11.94
C ASN A 875 -21.91 21.94 11.30
N ALA A 876 -21.20 23.07 11.28
CA ALA A 876 -19.77 23.08 11.04
C ALA A 876 -19.06 22.19 12.07
N GLY A 877 -18.10 21.39 11.60
CA GLY A 877 -17.32 20.48 12.45
C GLY A 877 -15.86 20.90 12.52
N ILE A 878 -15.24 20.74 13.69
CA ILE A 878 -13.79 20.87 13.87
C ILE A 878 -13.17 19.52 14.16
N ALA A 879 -11.96 19.27 13.66
CA ALA A 879 -11.18 18.15 14.17
C ALA A 879 -10.88 18.40 15.64
N TYR A 880 -11.16 17.39 16.46
CA TYR A 880 -10.92 17.40 17.89
C TYR A 880 -10.16 16.13 18.22
N TRP A 881 -9.13 16.26 19.06
CA TRP A 881 -8.27 15.23 19.67
C TRP A 881 -6.81 15.07 19.17
N PRO A 882 -5.91 14.63 20.09
CA PRO A 882 -6.04 14.67 21.53
C PRO A 882 -5.44 15.96 22.10
N PHE A 883 -5.93 16.21 23.31
CA PHE A 883 -5.37 17.06 24.33
C PHE A 883 -3.86 16.87 24.38
N TYR A 884 -3.12 17.72 23.67
CA TYR A 884 -1.74 17.96 24.03
C TYR A 884 -1.84 18.57 25.43
N GLU A 885 -1.27 17.94 26.46
CA GLU A 885 -0.75 18.72 27.57
C GLU A 885 0.38 19.57 26.96
N VAL A 886 -0.01 20.65 26.29
CA VAL A 886 0.89 21.67 25.72
C VAL A 886 1.90 22.13 26.78
N THR A 887 1.50 22.01 28.04
CA THR A 887 2.32 22.26 29.22
C THR A 887 3.59 21.41 29.32
N GLN A 888 3.68 20.20 28.73
CA GLN A 888 4.88 19.34 28.88
C GLN A 888 5.87 19.39 27.70
N GLY A 889 5.44 19.82 26.51
CA GLY A 889 6.29 19.88 25.31
C GLY A 889 6.79 21.27 24.95
N TYR A 890 6.27 22.32 25.60
CA TYR A 890 6.44 23.71 25.19
C TYR A 890 6.70 24.64 26.36
N ASP A 891 7.70 24.32 27.19
CA ASP A 891 8.10 25.13 28.35
C ASP A 891 8.40 26.60 28.02
N LYS A 892 8.51 26.99 26.73
CA LYS A 892 8.69 28.37 26.29
C LYS A 892 7.88 28.70 25.03
N LEU A 893 6.96 29.66 25.14
CA LEU A 893 6.45 30.44 24.01
C LEU A 893 7.59 31.38 23.55
N ASN A 894 8.58 30.85 22.82
CA ASN A 894 9.79 31.62 22.44
C ASN A 894 9.48 32.91 21.67
N ASN A 895 8.41 32.92 20.88
CA ASN A 895 7.96 34.11 20.15
C ASN A 895 7.27 35.14 21.06
N TYR A 896 6.81 34.72 22.25
CA TYR A 896 6.07 35.54 23.22
C TYR A 896 6.56 35.28 24.66
N PRO A 897 7.82 35.62 24.98
CA PRO A 897 8.44 35.29 26.27
C PRO A 897 7.72 35.94 27.46
N SER A 898 7.00 37.04 27.24
CA SER A 898 6.16 37.68 28.25
C SER A 898 5.11 36.72 28.84
N LEU A 899 4.55 35.79 28.04
CA LEU A 899 3.56 34.84 28.50
C LEU A 899 4.13 33.73 29.41
N SER A 900 5.46 33.58 29.45
CA SER A 900 6.16 32.59 30.27
C SER A 900 6.67 33.18 31.60
N ASP A 901 6.36 34.43 31.92
CA ASP A 901 6.72 35.08 33.19
C ASP A 901 5.90 34.48 34.35
N GLU A 902 6.55 34.10 35.46
CA GLU A 902 5.87 33.60 36.67
C GLU A 902 4.79 34.57 37.20
N ALA A 903 4.99 35.87 36.99
CA ALA A 903 4.01 36.90 37.36
C ALA A 903 2.74 36.86 36.51
N ILE A 904 2.75 36.16 35.37
CA ILE A 904 1.59 35.93 34.49
C ILE A 904 1.05 34.50 34.68
N LEU A 905 1.93 33.50 34.85
CA LEU A 905 1.53 32.09 35.02
C LEU A 905 0.61 31.85 36.22
N ASN A 906 0.73 32.63 37.30
CA ASN A 906 -0.11 32.49 38.49
C ASN A 906 -1.46 33.23 38.43
N LYS A 907 -1.73 33.98 37.35
CA LYS A 907 -2.97 34.75 37.17
C LYS A 907 -3.96 34.02 36.27
N LYS A 908 -5.24 34.37 36.34
CA LYS A 908 -6.28 33.90 35.41
C LYS A 908 -6.10 34.56 34.04
N LYS A 909 -5.99 33.80 32.95
CA LYS A 909 -5.79 34.34 31.59
C LYS A 909 -7.09 34.33 30.79
N PHE A 910 -7.51 35.51 30.35
CA PHE A 910 -8.62 35.72 29.42
C PHE A 910 -8.07 36.03 28.02
N LEU A 911 -8.41 35.21 27.04
CA LEU A 911 -7.90 35.33 25.67
C LEU A 911 -8.98 35.87 24.73
N PHE A 912 -8.68 36.95 24.02
CA PHE A 912 -9.35 37.33 22.78
C PHE A 912 -8.48 36.89 21.61
N LEU A 913 -9.06 36.14 20.68
CA LEU A 913 -8.38 35.69 19.46
C LEU A 913 -9.27 35.91 18.23
N GLY A 914 -8.75 36.64 17.25
CA GLY A 914 -9.40 36.91 15.97
C GLY A 914 -9.05 38.28 15.40
N ARG A 915 -9.54 38.58 14.20
CA ARG A 915 -9.34 39.90 13.56
C ARG A 915 -9.80 41.04 14.47
N LEU A 916 -8.97 42.08 14.63
CA LEU A 916 -9.26 43.22 15.50
C LEU A 916 -10.16 44.24 14.79
N GLU A 917 -11.43 43.85 14.64
CA GLU A 917 -12.45 44.62 13.92
C GLU A 917 -13.69 44.83 14.80
N LEU A 918 -14.47 45.88 14.50
CA LEU A 918 -15.73 46.17 15.21
C LEU A 918 -16.70 44.98 15.16
N ARG A 919 -16.78 44.25 14.04
CA ARG A 919 -17.64 43.06 13.94
C ARG A 919 -17.26 41.97 14.95
N LYS A 920 -15.97 41.82 15.25
CA LYS A 920 -15.44 40.86 16.24
C LYS A 920 -15.54 41.35 17.69
N GLY A 921 -15.95 42.60 17.90
CA GLY A 921 -16.24 43.14 19.23
C GLY A 921 -15.01 43.46 20.07
N ILE A 922 -13.86 43.75 19.43
CA ILE A 922 -12.65 44.12 20.17
C ILE A 922 -12.89 45.34 21.06
N ASP A 923 -13.65 46.33 20.60
CA ASP A 923 -14.04 47.50 21.39
C ASP A 923 -14.88 47.14 22.63
N VAL A 924 -15.78 46.15 22.51
CA VAL A 924 -16.58 45.62 23.63
C VAL A 924 -15.66 44.96 24.66
N PHE A 925 -14.67 44.20 24.19
CA PHE A 925 -13.68 43.58 25.08
C PHE A 925 -12.84 44.62 25.82
N LEU A 926 -12.30 45.62 25.12
CA LEU A 926 -11.51 46.69 25.74
C LEU A 926 -12.32 47.47 26.78
N ASN A 927 -13.57 47.83 26.44
CA ASN A 927 -14.46 48.49 27.39
C ASN A 927 -14.76 47.60 28.61
N ALA A 928 -14.95 46.29 28.42
CA ALA A 928 -15.16 45.35 29.52
C ALA A 928 -13.92 45.21 30.41
N ILE A 929 -12.71 45.25 29.83
CA ILE A 929 -11.46 45.28 30.60
C ILE A 929 -11.39 46.55 31.47
N GLU A 930 -11.76 47.73 30.95
CA GLU A 930 -11.81 48.96 31.75
C GLU A 930 -12.80 48.85 32.92
N VAL A 931 -13.99 48.29 32.68
CA VAL A 931 -15.01 48.04 33.71
C VAL A 931 -14.49 47.05 34.75
N TYR A 932 -13.87 45.95 34.32
CA TYR A 932 -13.24 44.96 35.18
C TYR A 932 -12.19 45.59 36.08
N ILE A 933 -11.27 46.39 35.51
CA ILE A 933 -10.22 47.08 36.25
C ILE A 933 -10.81 48.13 37.21
N LYS A 934 -11.92 48.78 36.89
CA LYS A 934 -12.56 49.74 37.81
C LYS A 934 -13.22 49.05 38.99
N ASN A 935 -13.96 47.97 38.75
CA ASN A 935 -14.93 47.40 39.68
C ASN A 935 -14.47 46.15 40.44
N SER A 936 -13.46 45.42 39.96
CA SER A 936 -12.96 44.22 40.65
C SER A 936 -12.18 44.58 41.92
N LYS A 937 -12.39 43.82 43.00
CA LYS A 937 -11.61 43.95 44.25
C LYS A 937 -10.20 43.36 44.12
N ASP A 938 -10.02 42.40 43.20
CA ASP A 938 -8.76 41.67 42.95
C ASP A 938 -8.21 41.94 41.54
N LYS A 939 -7.92 43.22 41.28
CA LYS A 939 -7.49 43.73 39.95
C LYS A 939 -6.18 43.10 39.45
N SER A 940 -5.36 42.56 40.35
CA SER A 940 -4.05 41.98 40.05
C SER A 940 -4.11 40.51 39.64
N ASN A 941 -5.23 39.80 39.78
CA ASN A 941 -5.28 38.34 39.58
C ASN A 941 -5.65 37.88 38.16
N ALA A 942 -5.89 38.81 37.22
CA ALA A 942 -6.23 38.51 35.84
C ALA A 942 -5.21 39.08 34.84
N VAL A 943 -5.06 38.39 33.71
CA VAL A 943 -4.30 38.83 32.53
C VAL A 943 -5.20 38.72 31.30
N PHE A 944 -5.15 39.74 30.45
CA PHE A 944 -5.92 39.85 29.21
C PHE A 944 -4.96 39.73 28.02
N ILE A 945 -5.13 38.67 27.24
CA ILE A 945 -4.31 38.37 26.07
C ILE A 945 -5.13 38.72 24.83
N ILE A 946 -4.56 39.53 23.94
CA ILE A 946 -5.19 39.96 22.68
C ILE A 946 -4.30 39.50 21.53
N ALA A 947 -4.88 38.71 20.62
CA ALA A 947 -4.16 38.15 19.47
C ALA A 947 -5.02 38.22 18.21
N GLY A 948 -4.37 38.54 17.08
CA GLY A 948 -4.96 38.56 15.76
C GLY A 948 -4.49 39.75 14.91
N ALA A 949 -4.65 39.61 13.60
CA ALA A 949 -4.36 40.68 12.65
C ALA A 949 -5.24 41.91 12.90
N SER A 950 -4.64 43.09 12.82
CA SER A 950 -5.31 44.36 13.07
C SER A 950 -5.36 45.22 11.80
N SER A 951 -6.54 45.75 11.50
CA SER A 951 -6.73 46.82 10.51
C SER A 951 -6.75 48.22 11.15
N ILE A 952 -6.67 48.28 12.48
CA ILE A 952 -6.65 49.51 13.28
C ILE A 952 -5.33 49.61 14.06
N ASP A 953 -4.94 50.83 14.45
CA ASP A 953 -3.77 51.06 15.32
C ASP A 953 -4.09 50.68 16.78
N ILE A 954 -4.19 49.37 17.02
CA ILE A 954 -4.57 48.80 18.32
C ILE A 954 -3.51 49.10 19.38
N GLU A 955 -2.23 49.16 19.00
CA GLU A 955 -1.13 49.44 19.94
C GLU A 955 -1.27 50.84 20.54
N SER A 956 -1.57 51.84 19.70
CA SER A 956 -1.86 53.20 20.18
C SER A 956 -3.07 53.21 21.12
N ILE A 957 -4.19 52.57 20.75
CA ILE A 957 -5.39 52.48 21.57
C ILE A 957 -5.10 51.85 22.94
N LEU A 958 -4.36 50.74 22.96
CA LEU A 958 -3.97 50.05 24.19
C LEU A 958 -3.05 50.92 25.04
N SER A 959 -2.09 51.61 24.41
CA SER A 959 -1.16 52.49 25.09
C SER A 959 -1.86 53.70 25.72
N GLU A 960 -2.89 54.25 25.08
CA GLU A 960 -3.66 55.38 25.61
C GLU A 960 -4.58 54.96 26.75
N ARG A 961 -5.34 53.87 26.57
CA ARG A 961 -6.36 53.42 27.53
C ARG A 961 -5.78 52.77 28.78
N PHE A 962 -4.65 52.08 28.65
CA PHE A 962 -4.14 51.21 29.70
C PHE A 962 -2.65 51.44 30.05
N LYS A 963 -2.14 52.67 29.89
CA LYS A 963 -0.72 53.05 30.13
C LYS A 963 -0.05 52.23 31.24
N ASN A 964 0.99 51.48 30.87
CA ASN A 964 1.84 50.66 31.75
C ASN A 964 1.12 49.52 32.51
N ASN A 965 -0.07 49.09 32.07
CA ASN A 965 -0.74 47.93 32.67
C ASN A 965 -0.13 46.62 32.16
N LYS A 966 0.76 46.01 32.97
CA LYS A 966 1.43 44.74 32.68
C LYS A 966 0.48 43.53 32.54
N ASN A 967 -0.79 43.67 32.90
CA ASN A 967 -1.79 42.61 32.78
C ASN A 967 -2.50 42.59 31.42
N ILE A 968 -2.18 43.49 30.49
CA ILE A 968 -2.74 43.49 29.12
C ILE A 968 -1.60 43.22 28.15
N ILE A 969 -1.74 42.14 27.39
CA ILE A 969 -0.69 41.62 26.51
C ILE A 969 -1.25 41.52 25.10
N TYR A 970 -0.68 42.29 24.18
CA TYR A 970 -0.97 42.21 22.76
C TYR A 970 0.12 41.40 22.05
N LEU A 971 -0.29 40.38 21.29
CA LEU A 971 0.62 39.45 20.61
C LEU A 971 0.74 39.71 19.11
N GLY A 972 -0.12 40.57 18.54
CA GLY A 972 -0.26 40.68 17.09
C GLY A 972 -0.84 39.42 16.46
N GLU A 973 -0.54 39.23 15.17
CA GLU A 973 -0.90 38.02 14.45
C GLU A 973 -0.07 36.82 14.95
N VAL A 974 -0.71 35.67 15.08
CA VAL A 974 -0.11 34.46 15.63
C VAL A 974 -0.23 33.33 14.61
N ASN A 975 0.86 32.61 14.39
CA ASN A 975 0.86 31.40 13.54
C ASN A 975 0.07 30.24 14.20
N ASP A 976 -0.34 29.26 13.40
CA ASP A 976 -1.15 28.13 13.90
C ASP A 976 -0.50 27.36 15.06
N PHE A 977 0.82 27.19 15.03
CA PHE A 977 1.53 26.43 16.05
C PHE A 977 1.52 27.13 17.42
N ASP A 978 1.75 28.44 17.45
CA ASP A 978 1.66 29.21 18.69
C ASP A 978 0.20 29.47 19.11
N ARG A 979 -0.74 29.48 18.16
CA ARG A 979 -2.18 29.59 18.46
C ARG A 979 -2.64 28.45 19.37
N GLU A 980 -2.33 27.21 19.03
CA GLU A 980 -2.69 26.04 19.86
C GLU A 980 -2.11 26.16 21.27
N LYS A 981 -0.89 26.67 21.41
CA LYS A 981 -0.26 26.88 22.72
C LYS A 981 -0.97 27.94 23.55
N ILE A 982 -1.37 29.04 22.91
CA ILE A 982 -2.06 30.14 23.59
C ILE A 982 -3.45 29.70 24.05
N TYR A 983 -4.17 28.90 23.26
CA TYR A 983 -5.42 28.27 23.72
C TYR A 983 -5.20 27.40 24.95
N ALA A 984 -4.19 26.52 24.92
CA ALA A 984 -3.89 25.66 26.05
C ALA A 984 -3.45 26.44 27.31
N LEU A 985 -2.74 27.55 27.14
CA LEU A 985 -2.34 28.46 28.22
C LEU A 985 -3.52 29.23 28.82
N ALA A 986 -4.49 29.62 27.99
CA ALA A 986 -5.65 30.40 28.44
C ALA A 986 -6.51 29.62 29.45
N ASP A 987 -7.17 30.33 30.35
CA ASP A 987 -8.18 29.74 31.24
C ASP A 987 -9.58 29.91 30.67
N VAL A 988 -9.84 31.05 30.03
CA VAL A 988 -11.14 31.43 29.45
C VAL A 988 -10.90 32.14 28.13
N VAL A 989 -11.69 31.82 27.11
CA VAL A 989 -11.69 32.54 25.83
C VAL A 989 -12.86 33.51 25.78
N VAL A 990 -12.62 34.74 25.34
CA VAL A 990 -13.62 35.80 25.23
C VAL A 990 -13.92 36.06 23.75
N PHE A 991 -15.17 35.85 23.36
CA PHE A 991 -15.63 35.90 21.98
C PHE A 991 -16.83 36.86 21.82
N PRO A 992 -16.58 38.19 21.88
CA PRO A 992 -17.62 39.21 21.97
C PRO A 992 -18.15 39.66 20.60
N SER A 993 -18.21 38.75 19.63
CA SER A 993 -18.52 39.10 18.24
C SER A 993 -19.96 39.57 18.07
N ARG A 994 -20.21 40.64 17.32
CA ARG A 994 -21.55 41.18 17.05
C ARG A 994 -22.35 40.37 16.03
N TYR A 995 -21.66 39.55 15.25
CA TYR A 995 -22.28 38.65 14.28
C TYR A 995 -21.29 37.56 13.86
N GLU A 996 -21.73 36.31 13.94
CA GLU A 996 -21.01 35.14 13.45
C GLU A 996 -21.96 34.12 12.86
N SER A 997 -21.52 33.49 11.78
CA SER A 997 -22.29 32.46 11.06
C SER A 997 -22.28 31.11 11.80
N PHE A 998 -21.21 30.86 12.57
CA PHE A 998 -21.11 29.75 13.50
C PHE A 998 -20.14 30.09 14.65
N GLY A 999 -18.88 30.38 14.31
CA GLY A 999 -17.81 30.70 15.26
C GLY A 999 -16.86 29.53 15.50
N LEU A 1000 -15.77 29.47 14.71
CA LEU A 1000 -14.73 28.44 14.87
C LEU A 1000 -13.84 28.67 16.11
N VAL A 1001 -13.61 29.92 16.52
CA VAL A 1001 -12.81 30.24 17.71
C VAL A 1001 -13.35 29.57 18.99
N PRO A 1002 -14.68 29.60 19.27
CA PRO A 1002 -15.25 28.79 20.35
C PRO A 1002 -14.98 27.29 20.24
N LEU A 1003 -15.06 26.71 19.03
CA LEU A 1003 -14.78 25.29 18.80
C LEU A 1003 -13.30 24.96 19.09
N GLU A 1004 -12.38 25.78 18.59
CA GLU A 1004 -10.95 25.67 18.85
C GLU A 1004 -10.66 25.75 20.36
N ALA A 1005 -11.28 26.70 21.08
CA ALA A 1005 -11.18 26.77 22.53
C ALA A 1005 -11.67 25.48 23.22
N PHE A 1006 -12.77 24.89 22.72
CA PHE A 1006 -13.33 23.67 23.26
C PHE A 1006 -12.45 22.44 23.02
N VAL A 1007 -11.66 22.39 21.93
CA VAL A 1007 -10.63 21.34 21.72
C VAL A 1007 -9.65 21.29 22.89
N HIS A 1008 -9.29 22.46 23.44
CA HIS A 1008 -8.42 22.61 24.61
C HIS A 1008 -9.17 22.52 25.95
N GLY A 1009 -10.47 22.23 25.92
CA GLY A 1009 -11.34 22.20 27.10
C GLY A 1009 -11.49 23.55 27.79
N LYS A 1010 -11.35 24.66 27.06
CA LYS A 1010 -11.45 26.02 27.61
C LYS A 1010 -12.88 26.54 27.47
N PRO A 1011 -13.50 27.02 28.56
CA PRO A 1011 -14.81 27.64 28.47
C PRO A 1011 -14.74 29.00 27.76
N VAL A 1012 -15.86 29.38 27.13
CA VAL A 1012 -15.96 30.61 26.33
C VAL A 1012 -16.97 31.57 26.95
N ILE A 1013 -16.63 32.85 27.08
CA ILE A 1013 -17.61 33.92 27.31
C ILE A 1013 -17.93 34.54 25.94
N ALA A 1014 -19.18 34.48 25.50
CA ALA A 1014 -19.57 34.93 24.17
C ALA A 1014 -20.84 35.78 24.16
N SER A 1015 -21.03 36.60 23.14
CA SER A 1015 -22.22 37.43 22.97
C SER A 1015 -23.43 36.60 22.50
N ARG A 1016 -24.65 37.06 22.80
CA ARG A 1016 -25.90 36.54 22.23
C ARG A 1016 -26.16 37.13 20.85
N ALA A 1017 -25.31 36.81 19.88
CA ALA A 1017 -25.43 37.32 18.52
C ALA A 1017 -25.28 36.22 17.46
N GLY A 1018 -26.08 36.29 16.40
CA GLY A 1018 -26.07 35.32 15.31
C GLY A 1018 -26.17 33.88 15.80
N ALA A 1019 -25.32 33.00 15.25
CA ALA A 1019 -25.28 31.58 15.60
C ALA A 1019 -24.52 31.25 16.90
N ILE A 1020 -23.93 32.24 17.58
CA ILE A 1020 -23.09 32.00 18.77
C ILE A 1020 -23.82 31.21 19.87
N PRO A 1021 -25.11 31.48 20.19
CA PRO A 1021 -25.84 30.71 21.19
C PRO A 1021 -26.09 29.25 20.81
N GLU A 1022 -25.98 28.90 19.52
CA GLU A 1022 -26.05 27.52 19.06
C GLU A 1022 -24.73 26.78 19.30
N VAL A 1023 -23.59 27.48 19.34
CA VAL A 1023 -22.28 26.87 19.60
C VAL A 1023 -21.96 26.84 21.09
N VAL A 1024 -22.14 27.98 21.77
CA VAL A 1024 -21.84 28.17 23.20
C VAL A 1024 -23.13 28.05 24.02
N ILE A 1025 -23.32 26.89 24.63
CA ILE A 1025 -24.48 26.62 25.50
C ILE A 1025 -24.23 27.22 26.89
N ASN A 1026 -25.01 28.27 27.21
CA ASN A 1026 -24.90 29.03 28.46
C ASN A 1026 -24.97 28.13 29.70
N ASN A 1027 -24.06 28.33 30.65
CA ASN A 1027 -23.88 27.55 31.89
C ASN A 1027 -23.48 26.08 31.69
N ASN A 1028 -23.23 25.62 30.46
CA ASN A 1028 -22.77 24.27 30.14
C ASN A 1028 -21.31 24.26 29.67
N CYS A 1029 -21.00 24.90 28.52
CA CYS A 1029 -19.65 24.99 27.97
C CYS A 1029 -19.08 26.42 27.97
N GLY A 1030 -19.88 27.39 28.41
CA GLY A 1030 -19.50 28.80 28.44
C GLY A 1030 -20.58 29.67 29.07
N LEU A 1031 -20.39 30.98 28.99
CA LEU A 1031 -21.36 31.97 29.48
C LEU A 1031 -21.72 32.95 28.37
N LEU A 1032 -23.01 33.26 28.24
CA LEU A 1032 -23.51 34.20 27.22
C LEU A 1032 -23.82 35.58 27.83
N PHE A 1033 -23.48 36.67 27.14
CA PHE A 1033 -23.84 38.05 27.53
C PHE A 1033 -24.57 38.78 26.39
N GLU A 1034 -25.34 39.83 26.69
CA GLU A 1034 -26.05 40.61 25.65
C GLU A 1034 -25.08 41.34 24.71
N ASP A 1035 -25.36 41.32 23.40
CA ASP A 1035 -24.47 41.92 22.41
C ASP A 1035 -24.16 43.40 22.70
N GLY A 1036 -22.89 43.78 22.59
CA GLY A 1036 -22.39 45.12 22.92
C GLY A 1036 -22.34 45.46 24.42
N ASN A 1037 -22.87 44.63 25.33
CA ASN A 1037 -22.93 44.92 26.76
C ASN A 1037 -21.60 44.63 27.47
N SER A 1038 -20.70 45.61 27.46
CA SER A 1038 -19.38 45.51 28.10
C SER A 1038 -19.45 45.34 29.62
N GLN A 1039 -20.53 45.80 30.27
CA GLN A 1039 -20.73 45.68 31.71
C GLN A 1039 -21.01 44.21 32.09
N GLU A 1040 -21.94 43.56 31.40
CA GLU A 1040 -22.26 42.14 31.63
C GLU A 1040 -21.06 41.25 31.30
N LEU A 1041 -20.33 41.55 30.21
CA LEU A 1041 -19.09 40.84 29.88
C LEU A 1041 -18.07 40.93 31.04
N ALA A 1042 -17.86 42.13 31.61
CA ALA A 1042 -16.98 42.32 32.74
C ALA A 1042 -17.44 41.54 33.99
N GLU A 1043 -18.74 41.50 34.28
CA GLU A 1043 -19.31 40.70 35.37
C GLU A 1043 -19.05 39.20 35.21
N LYS A 1044 -19.16 38.69 33.99
CA LYS A 1044 -18.87 37.28 33.66
C LYS A 1044 -17.37 36.98 33.79
N MET A 1045 -16.51 37.92 33.41
CA MET A 1045 -15.07 37.82 33.62
C MET A 1045 -14.72 37.81 35.12
N VAL A 1046 -15.35 38.67 35.93
CA VAL A 1046 -15.19 38.65 37.40
C VAL A 1046 -15.63 37.32 38.00
N LEU A 1047 -16.75 36.77 37.54
CA LEU A 1047 -17.25 35.47 38.01
C LEU A 1047 -16.23 34.35 37.74
N LEU A 1048 -15.76 34.20 36.51
CA LEU A 1048 -14.80 33.14 36.15
C LEU A 1048 -13.39 33.38 36.70
N ASN A 1049 -13.03 34.62 37.04
CA ASN A 1049 -11.78 34.92 37.74
C ASN A 1049 -11.78 34.40 39.19
N ASN A 1050 -12.95 34.32 39.82
CA ASN A 1050 -13.09 34.01 41.25
C ASN A 1050 -13.64 32.62 41.55
N ASP A 1051 -13.99 31.82 40.53
CA ASP A 1051 -14.60 30.49 40.68
C ASP A 1051 -13.93 29.45 39.76
N ASP A 1052 -12.85 28.85 40.25
CA ASP A 1052 -12.08 27.82 39.53
C ASP A 1052 -12.88 26.53 39.29
N GLU A 1053 -13.79 26.17 40.20
CA GLU A 1053 -14.65 25.00 40.04
C GLU A 1053 -15.66 25.20 38.91
N LEU A 1054 -16.20 26.42 38.78
CA LEU A 1054 -17.03 26.78 37.63
C LEU A 1054 -16.26 26.72 36.32
N VAL A 1055 -15.04 27.26 36.26
CA VAL A 1055 -14.18 27.17 35.06
C VAL A 1055 -13.94 25.71 34.69
N LYS A 1056 -13.58 24.86 35.66
CA LYS A 1056 -13.36 23.43 35.44
C LYS A 1056 -14.62 22.71 34.94
N ARG A 1057 -15.77 22.99 35.54
CA ARG A 1057 -17.07 22.42 35.12
C ARG A 1057 -17.44 22.82 33.70
N LEU A 1058 -17.32 24.12 33.36
CA LEU A 1058 -17.59 24.61 32.01
C LEU A 1058 -16.57 24.05 31.00
N GLY A 1059 -15.32 23.88 31.40
CA GLY A 1059 -14.29 23.23 30.58
C GLY A 1059 -14.60 21.77 30.25
N GLN A 1060 -15.18 21.01 31.19
CA GLN A 1060 -15.68 19.66 30.89
C GLN A 1060 -16.88 19.68 29.93
N GLY A 1061 -17.78 20.66 30.09
CA GLY A 1061 -18.86 20.90 29.14
C GLY A 1061 -18.34 21.26 27.75
N ALA A 1062 -17.28 22.06 27.65
CA ALA A 1062 -16.59 22.38 26.41
C ALA A 1062 -16.02 21.11 25.73
N LYS A 1063 -15.31 20.26 26.48
CA LYS A 1063 -14.81 18.96 25.97
C LYS A 1063 -15.93 18.06 25.45
N ALA A 1064 -17.09 18.05 26.11
CA ALA A 1064 -18.26 17.31 25.64
C ALA A 1064 -18.86 17.95 24.37
N ARG A 1065 -18.98 19.28 24.35
CA ARG A 1065 -19.57 20.05 23.25
C ARG A 1065 -18.79 19.91 21.94
N VAL A 1066 -17.45 19.93 22.00
CA VAL A 1066 -16.64 19.75 20.79
C VAL A 1066 -16.77 18.33 20.21
N LYS A 1067 -17.04 17.31 21.04
CA LYS A 1067 -17.36 15.97 20.51
C LYS A 1067 -18.60 15.98 19.66
N GLU A 1068 -19.63 16.67 20.13
CA GLU A 1068 -20.89 16.81 19.40
C GLU A 1068 -20.70 17.59 18.10
N LEU A 1069 -19.93 18.68 18.13
CA LEU A 1069 -19.62 19.56 17.00
C LEU A 1069 -18.33 19.16 16.26
N SER A 1070 -18.06 17.86 16.19
CA SER A 1070 -16.86 17.35 15.56
C SER A 1070 -16.95 17.28 14.04
N SER A 1071 -15.79 17.35 13.39
CA SER A 1071 -15.62 17.07 11.96
C SER A 1071 -16.23 15.72 11.59
N TYR A 1072 -15.98 14.68 12.40
CA TYR A 1072 -16.53 13.34 12.18
C TYR A 1072 -18.06 13.35 12.17
N ASN A 1073 -18.72 13.94 13.17
CA ASN A 1073 -20.19 13.97 13.21
C ASN A 1073 -20.76 14.79 12.04
N SER A 1074 -20.10 15.88 11.65
CA SER A 1074 -20.49 16.68 10.49
C SER A 1074 -20.37 15.87 9.20
N ALA A 1075 -19.28 15.13 9.02
CA ALA A 1075 -19.07 14.25 7.88
C ALA A 1075 -20.06 13.07 7.86
N ASN A 1076 -20.33 12.43 8.99
CA ASN A 1076 -21.27 11.32 9.08
C ASN A 1076 -22.69 11.74 8.66
N LYS A 1077 -23.20 12.87 9.20
CA LYS A 1077 -24.49 13.43 8.79
C LYS A 1077 -24.53 13.84 7.31
N THR A 1078 -23.39 14.30 6.80
CA THR A 1078 -23.23 14.64 5.39
C THR A 1078 -23.31 13.39 4.50
N LEU A 1079 -22.66 12.29 4.89
CA LEU A 1079 -22.74 11.01 4.17
C LEU A 1079 -24.16 10.42 4.21
N GLU A 1080 -24.84 10.50 5.35
CA GLU A 1080 -26.26 10.11 5.47
C GLU A 1080 -27.12 10.91 4.48
N LEU A 1081 -26.92 12.23 4.39
CA LEU A 1081 -27.60 13.07 3.40
C LEU A 1081 -27.30 12.62 1.96
N TYR A 1082 -26.03 12.42 1.61
CA TYR A 1082 -25.67 11.98 0.25
C TYR A 1082 -26.35 10.66 -0.12
N GLN A 1083 -26.41 9.70 0.81
CA GLN A 1083 -27.10 8.42 0.57
C GLN A 1083 -28.58 8.62 0.23
N THR A 1084 -29.29 9.52 0.93
CA THR A 1084 -30.70 9.82 0.61
C THR A 1084 -30.89 10.39 -0.79
N LEU A 1085 -29.94 11.18 -1.28
CA LEU A 1085 -29.97 11.75 -2.64
C LEU A 1085 -29.79 10.67 -3.72
N PHE A 1086 -28.98 9.64 -3.44
CA PHE A 1086 -28.77 8.53 -4.37
C PHE A 1086 -29.97 7.60 -4.48
N GLU A 1087 -30.72 7.43 -3.38
CA GLU A 1087 -31.95 6.62 -3.36
C GLU A 1087 -33.12 7.35 -4.02
N GLY A 1088 -33.25 8.66 -3.81
CA GLY A 1088 -34.28 9.49 -4.43
C GLY A 1088 -34.18 9.61 -5.96
N ASN A 1089 -32.95 9.54 -6.50
CA ASN A 1089 -32.68 9.64 -7.95
C ASN A 1089 -32.86 8.30 -8.72
N LYS A 1090 -33.34 7.23 -8.08
CA LYS A 1090 -33.67 5.94 -8.72
C LYS A 1090 -35.10 5.82 -9.24
N LEU A 1091 -35.89 6.91 -9.26
CA LEU A 1091 -37.29 6.94 -9.70
C LEU A 1091 -37.49 7.58 -11.07
#